data_AF-A0A7W2N6V0-F1
#
_entry.id   AF-A0A7W2N6V0-F1
#
_cell.length_a   1.000
_cell.length_b   1.000
_cell.length_c   1.000
_cell.angle_alpha   90.00
_cell.angle_beta   90.00
_cell.angle_gamma   90.00
#
_symmetry.space_group_name_H-M   'P 1'
#
loop_
_entity.id
_entity.type
_entity.pdbx_description
1 polymer ?
#
loop_
_entity_poly.entity_id
_entity_poly.type
_entity_poly.pdbx_seq_one_letter_code
_entity_poly.pdbx_strand_id
1 'polypeptide(L)'
;MEIKEKKAKAAIANSNSPYIGLMDQTLNDAEYKFLTNALFKAGGKFSNLERGLKQYPALFVSHIVRAVQSNFGGSGSSAVYGCLNLAIGKPTDTVSKGPDREKLWKAFRRACSRLDLPVSNRLFGSNYMVDAYLEQVGVADAFKDQVRARMERFATQNGLPDEYDIDSQKAWYSQFCASINTSLSTRVKRALENDIVGFYLNEFLNEVAQENNLTLNSIYKQSIMPLLKFDGECLLLSVFPENSKDQRWSINLDNENQQIDVYTEQCDIFIDSFSIKNISAELVEQSESKINFSLWKDDKNNQLAIFDAESNRFLSSHSLVEDGVVLSPGRYFVLSRFEINEEWLTTMETLQDGFYCGELVLTAGASYVLKRGPISFKINVHSQALIEFIGKVNIPYSGPSFYSPMDLSISADLPKEWDAGDYEVEISSAGKEYSHTIEVSSSSDVRIELNIFEIIKDWASGLYRISVVLKRKGQNRILAKNTTLVWCGLHNIKNNYQPILQSLPSNFIKDRSENVRFDENENRVVIKDHGIPFVTLAFKLYGNRDVLIKFALPGTYIYIDDLSAEIRKETLLKSGSTISASFSDKKIIRIYSTESGTLQIGNRMLHDDFKKKPWVKYSTAALFDHIDSVSNTLSFHTENYTEVLLNLVSPHFIKDWQASSKQDSIEVDFTSFTPLSSLAISAVELVSDTQQKKVFDVNAGLLTPVLGELGGMLIVEDGLIKNKHKLQLHTENLTDGAWVLTLDCKMTGRWGRLTNERGDQFVIGVIVVNGRIEEYGFNIERRLKYLNQLEKTKILNRVNNQLSTCFELSCWQSVSWLKTLWLSLINDGELMSSDNLSNILPLIERKLDENSALSWVPQLHIGGYKPDIYARHTSAYRRTDASRSVNLRCFKGMYESHKSLVEAVQNELLADALVVGFSNTKAIINSDERPKNLNTIQVAAMFPYTFTTANWEKMQREDKEPALGDLLGSFHLAYVQRECLYNCRRTEVGNDFLRPAMNRLAFKYQDSTLHKMPNLIPVDFFVSEQEQELLISLETLASGIAKACRAESRNEYKLAPLMATLETELLQGSTNLAPVLSFFFSIAGGLFHYYLLLWELYFESRES
;
A
#
# COMPACT_ATOMS: atom_id res chain seq x y z
N MET A 1 20.99 -62.12 2.53
CA MET A 1 20.05 -61.03 2.13
C MET A 1 19.87 -60.05 3.29
N GLU A 2 19.52 -60.51 4.49
CA GLU A 2 19.32 -59.66 5.69
C GLU A 2 20.48 -58.73 6.06
N ILE A 3 21.74 -59.21 6.04
CA ILE A 3 22.90 -58.35 6.33
C ILE A 3 23.02 -57.20 5.33
N LYS A 4 22.73 -57.47 4.04
CA LYS A 4 22.78 -56.46 2.98
C LYS A 4 21.61 -55.48 3.07
N GLU A 5 20.42 -55.96 3.46
CA GLU A 5 19.26 -55.11 3.75
C GLU A 5 19.54 -54.14 4.91
N LYS A 6 20.12 -54.62 6.02
CA LYS A 6 20.49 -53.75 7.15
C LYS A 6 21.50 -52.67 6.74
N LYS A 7 22.51 -53.04 5.95
CA LYS A 7 23.49 -52.08 5.40
C LYS A 7 22.84 -51.04 4.49
N ALA A 8 22.00 -51.48 3.54
CA ALA A 8 21.29 -50.57 2.64
C ALA A 8 20.35 -49.63 3.42
N LYS A 9 19.61 -50.16 4.40
CA LYS A 9 18.72 -49.36 5.26
C LYS A 9 19.49 -48.31 6.07
N ALA A 10 20.66 -48.66 6.61
CA ALA A 10 21.53 -47.71 7.32
C ALA A 10 22.10 -46.62 6.39
N ALA A 11 22.53 -46.98 5.18
CA ALA A 11 23.00 -46.01 4.18
C ALA A 11 21.90 -45.02 3.77
N ILE A 12 20.67 -45.52 3.59
CA ILE A 12 19.50 -44.69 3.28
C ILE A 12 19.17 -43.74 4.44
N ALA A 13 19.19 -44.22 5.68
CA ALA A 13 18.87 -43.42 6.87
C ALA A 13 19.91 -42.33 7.19
N ASN A 14 21.19 -42.60 6.93
CA ASN A 14 22.29 -41.67 7.20
C ASN A 14 22.48 -40.61 6.09
N SER A 15 21.85 -40.78 4.93
CA SER A 15 21.98 -39.86 3.81
C SER A 15 21.13 -38.61 3.99
N ASN A 16 21.69 -37.45 3.61
CA ASN A 16 20.98 -36.18 3.52
C ASN A 16 20.16 -36.06 2.23
N SER A 17 20.37 -36.95 1.25
CA SER A 17 19.64 -36.91 -0.01
C SER A 17 18.24 -37.55 0.13
N PRO A 18 17.20 -36.96 -0.49
CA PRO A 18 15.88 -37.58 -0.53
C PRO A 18 15.78 -38.70 -1.58
N TYR A 19 16.73 -38.80 -2.53
CA TYR A 19 16.64 -39.72 -3.67
C TYR A 19 17.74 -40.80 -3.64
N ILE A 20 17.36 -42.07 -3.81
CA ILE A 20 18.28 -43.21 -3.75
C ILE A 20 19.39 -43.13 -4.81
N GLY A 21 19.08 -42.61 -6.00
CA GLY A 21 20.05 -42.50 -7.10
C GLY A 21 21.20 -41.52 -6.81
N LEU A 22 21.04 -40.65 -5.82
CA LEU A 22 22.05 -39.70 -5.37
C LEU A 22 22.83 -40.17 -4.14
N MET A 23 22.50 -41.35 -3.59
CA MET A 23 23.13 -41.88 -2.39
C MET A 23 24.33 -42.75 -2.75
N ASP A 24 25.51 -42.33 -2.34
CA ASP A 24 26.71 -43.16 -2.44
C ASP A 24 26.58 -44.43 -1.59
N GLN A 25 27.12 -45.54 -2.10
CA GLN A 25 27.32 -46.80 -1.35
C GLN A 25 26.06 -47.58 -0.91
N THR A 26 24.85 -47.25 -1.39
CA THR A 26 23.64 -48.05 -1.10
C THR A 26 23.75 -49.51 -1.59
N LEU A 27 24.38 -49.70 -2.75
CA LEU A 27 24.82 -51.00 -3.28
C LEU A 27 26.22 -50.84 -3.87
N ASN A 28 27.07 -51.86 -3.82
CA ASN A 28 28.28 -51.94 -4.65
C ASN A 28 28.08 -52.82 -5.89
N ASP A 29 29.02 -52.81 -6.84
CA ASP A 29 28.89 -53.57 -8.10
C ASP A 29 28.74 -55.08 -7.88
N ALA A 30 29.41 -55.63 -6.86
CA ALA A 30 29.32 -57.04 -6.52
C ALA A 30 27.93 -57.40 -5.98
N GLU A 31 27.33 -56.53 -5.16
CA GLU A 31 25.99 -56.68 -4.60
C GLU A 31 24.91 -56.55 -5.68
N TYR A 32 25.06 -55.59 -6.60
CA TYR A 32 24.17 -55.43 -7.76
C TYR A 32 24.22 -56.65 -8.69
N LYS A 33 25.43 -57.11 -9.09
CA LYS A 33 25.61 -58.32 -9.90
C LYS A 33 25.06 -59.57 -9.22
N PHE A 34 25.24 -59.69 -7.89
CA PHE A 34 24.67 -60.78 -7.11
C PHE A 34 23.13 -60.81 -7.19
N LEU A 35 22.47 -59.66 -7.04
CA LEU A 35 21.01 -59.56 -7.11
C LEU A 35 20.49 -59.84 -8.53
N THR A 36 21.13 -59.28 -9.56
CA THR A 36 20.77 -59.57 -10.97
C THR A 36 20.89 -61.07 -11.27
N ASN A 37 21.99 -61.72 -10.85
CA ASN A 37 22.19 -63.15 -11.05
C ASN A 37 21.18 -64.01 -10.26
N ALA A 38 20.84 -63.59 -9.04
CA ALA A 38 19.82 -64.28 -8.23
C ALA A 38 18.42 -64.17 -8.87
N LEU A 39 18.06 -63.00 -9.38
CA LEU A 39 16.79 -62.76 -10.08
C LEU A 39 16.71 -63.49 -11.42
N PHE A 40 17.81 -63.56 -12.16
CA PHE A 40 17.93 -64.34 -13.39
C PHE A 40 17.73 -65.84 -13.12
N LYS A 41 18.45 -66.40 -12.14
CA LYS A 41 18.31 -67.81 -11.72
C LYS A 41 16.91 -68.14 -11.21
N ALA A 42 16.20 -67.17 -10.63
CA ALA A 42 14.81 -67.30 -10.21
C ALA A 42 13.78 -67.16 -11.35
N GLY A 43 14.23 -67.18 -12.62
CA GLY A 43 13.38 -67.18 -13.81
C GLY A 43 13.05 -65.78 -14.39
N GLY A 44 13.67 -64.70 -13.89
CA GLY A 44 13.58 -63.36 -14.48
C GLY A 44 12.15 -62.82 -14.62
N LYS A 45 11.37 -62.79 -13.54
CA LYS A 45 9.97 -62.28 -13.53
C LYS A 45 9.84 -61.04 -12.63
N PHE A 46 8.98 -60.09 -13.02
CA PHE A 46 8.67 -58.92 -12.18
C PHE A 46 8.07 -59.29 -10.82
N SER A 47 7.38 -60.43 -10.70
CA SER A 47 6.92 -60.94 -9.41
C SER A 47 8.05 -61.24 -8.42
N ASN A 48 9.27 -61.51 -8.89
CA ASN A 48 10.43 -61.68 -8.01
C ASN A 48 10.92 -60.34 -7.44
N LEU A 49 10.90 -59.27 -8.25
CA LEU A 49 11.15 -57.91 -7.77
C LEU A 49 10.06 -57.48 -6.79
N GLU A 50 8.78 -57.76 -7.08
CA GLU A 50 7.64 -57.47 -6.20
C GLU A 50 7.80 -58.15 -4.83
N ARG A 51 8.15 -59.44 -4.81
CA ARG A 51 8.41 -60.19 -3.57
C ARG A 51 9.62 -59.64 -2.82
N GLY A 52 10.67 -59.27 -3.55
CA GLY A 52 11.87 -58.63 -2.99
C GLY A 52 11.56 -57.31 -2.30
N LEU A 53 10.80 -56.42 -2.95
CA LEU A 53 10.36 -55.14 -2.40
C LEU A 53 9.52 -55.28 -1.13
N LYS A 54 8.77 -56.38 -0.99
CA LYS A 54 7.98 -56.65 0.23
C LYS A 54 8.82 -57.16 1.40
N GLN A 55 9.88 -57.94 1.13
CA GLN A 55 10.69 -58.62 2.15
C GLN A 55 11.98 -57.86 2.51
N TYR A 56 12.60 -57.21 1.54
CA TYR A 56 13.88 -56.49 1.65
C TYR A 56 13.78 -55.15 0.88
N PRO A 57 12.94 -54.21 1.36
CA PRO A 57 12.62 -53.00 0.63
C PRO A 57 13.85 -52.15 0.28
N ALA A 58 14.79 -51.93 1.22
CA ALA A 58 15.95 -51.06 0.97
C ALA A 58 16.81 -51.63 -0.18
N LEU A 59 17.10 -52.91 -0.12
CA LEU A 59 17.95 -53.60 -1.08
C LEU A 59 17.34 -53.60 -2.49
N PHE A 60 16.03 -53.86 -2.60
CA PHE A 60 15.36 -53.97 -3.91
C PHE A 60 14.98 -52.62 -4.51
N VAL A 61 14.70 -51.59 -3.70
CA VAL A 61 14.56 -50.22 -4.19
C VAL A 61 15.89 -49.75 -4.76
N SER A 62 17.00 -49.91 -4.02
CA SER A 62 18.34 -49.57 -4.53
C SER A 62 18.72 -50.35 -5.78
N HIS A 63 18.34 -51.63 -5.89
CA HIS A 63 18.59 -52.44 -7.08
C HIS A 63 17.87 -51.90 -8.32
N ILE A 64 16.59 -51.57 -8.16
CA ILE A 64 15.76 -51.01 -9.23
C ILE A 64 16.28 -49.64 -9.66
N VAL A 65 16.56 -48.75 -8.72
CA VAL A 65 17.04 -47.39 -9.00
C VAL A 65 18.39 -47.44 -9.71
N ARG A 66 19.34 -48.26 -9.24
CA ARG A 66 20.63 -48.45 -9.91
C ARG A 66 20.48 -49.01 -11.32
N ALA A 67 19.58 -49.97 -11.53
CA ALA A 67 19.33 -50.53 -12.85
C ALA A 67 18.79 -49.48 -13.83
N VAL A 68 17.90 -48.60 -13.38
CA VAL A 68 17.41 -47.48 -14.18
C VAL A 68 18.54 -46.47 -14.42
N GLN A 69 19.24 -46.02 -13.39
CA GLN A 69 20.33 -45.04 -13.50
C GLN A 69 21.45 -45.49 -14.45
N SER A 70 21.87 -46.76 -14.40
CA SER A 70 22.97 -47.27 -15.23
C SER A 70 22.60 -47.53 -16.69
N ASN A 71 21.32 -47.70 -17.03
CA ASN A 71 20.90 -48.17 -18.36
C ASN A 71 19.93 -47.21 -19.08
N PHE A 72 19.37 -46.24 -18.38
CA PHE A 72 18.39 -45.32 -18.93
C PHE A 72 19.09 -44.08 -19.51
N GLY A 73 19.21 -44.01 -20.85
CA GLY A 73 19.76 -42.84 -21.55
C GLY A 73 21.21 -42.94 -22.06
N GLY A 74 21.91 -44.06 -21.86
CA GLY A 74 23.22 -44.33 -22.48
C GLY A 74 23.11 -45.21 -23.73
N SER A 75 23.74 -44.79 -24.85
CA SER A 75 23.93 -45.44 -26.18
C SER A 75 22.77 -46.22 -26.84
N GLY A 76 21.62 -46.34 -26.20
CA GLY A 76 20.39 -46.93 -26.70
C GLY A 76 19.19 -46.32 -25.98
N SER A 77 18.14 -46.02 -26.73
CA SER A 77 16.88 -45.39 -26.27
C SER A 77 16.00 -46.32 -25.43
N SER A 78 16.56 -47.06 -24.47
CA SER A 78 15.81 -48.03 -23.67
C SER A 78 14.81 -47.33 -22.76
N ALA A 79 13.53 -47.70 -22.85
CA ALA A 79 12.48 -47.28 -21.91
C ALA A 79 12.74 -47.87 -20.50
N VAL A 80 12.19 -47.27 -19.43
CA VAL A 80 12.44 -47.71 -18.03
C VAL A 80 12.18 -49.21 -17.82
N TYR A 81 11.13 -49.76 -18.43
CA TYR A 81 10.85 -51.20 -18.34
C TYR A 81 11.90 -52.08 -19.04
N GLY A 82 12.60 -51.55 -20.05
CA GLY A 82 13.78 -52.20 -20.63
C GLY A 82 14.97 -52.24 -19.66
N CYS A 83 15.17 -51.19 -18.87
CA CYS A 83 16.15 -51.19 -17.78
C CYS A 83 15.78 -52.20 -16.68
N LEU A 84 14.49 -52.27 -16.32
CA LEU A 84 13.99 -53.26 -15.37
C LEU A 84 14.10 -54.70 -15.89
N ASN A 85 13.97 -54.92 -17.20
CA ASN A 85 14.23 -56.21 -17.84
C ASN A 85 15.71 -56.61 -17.68
N LEU A 86 16.65 -55.68 -17.89
CA LEU A 86 18.07 -55.92 -17.63
C LEU A 86 18.34 -56.25 -16.15
N ALA A 87 17.66 -55.57 -15.23
CA ALA A 87 17.79 -55.80 -13.78
C ALA A 87 17.43 -57.23 -13.33
N ILE A 88 16.61 -57.94 -14.12
CA ILE A 88 16.21 -59.33 -13.89
C ILE A 88 16.89 -60.32 -14.85
N GLY A 89 17.90 -59.85 -15.61
CA GLY A 89 18.70 -60.65 -16.54
C GLY A 89 18.01 -60.98 -17.87
N LYS A 90 17.08 -60.13 -18.33
CA LYS A 90 16.37 -60.29 -19.62
C LYS A 90 16.77 -59.23 -20.65
N PRO A 91 16.62 -59.51 -21.97
CA PRO A 91 16.82 -58.52 -23.02
C PRO A 91 15.89 -57.30 -22.87
N THR A 92 16.34 -56.13 -23.29
CA THR A 92 15.62 -54.84 -23.22
C THR A 92 14.23 -54.91 -23.85
N ASP A 93 14.09 -55.63 -24.96
CA ASP A 93 12.87 -55.67 -25.79
C ASP A 93 11.80 -56.65 -25.27
N THR A 94 12.03 -57.26 -24.09
CA THR A 94 11.06 -58.20 -23.52
C THR A 94 9.74 -57.48 -23.17
N VAL A 95 8.66 -57.85 -23.84
CA VAL A 95 7.33 -57.27 -23.61
C VAL A 95 6.79 -57.69 -22.24
N SER A 96 6.61 -56.70 -21.36
CA SER A 96 5.98 -56.88 -20.05
C SER A 96 4.49 -56.54 -20.13
N LYS A 97 3.62 -57.38 -19.55
CA LYS A 97 2.17 -57.16 -19.54
C LYS A 97 1.78 -55.98 -18.63
N GLY A 98 0.75 -55.22 -19.00
CA GLY A 98 0.25 -54.06 -18.23
C GLY A 98 -0.03 -54.35 -16.73
N PRO A 99 -0.73 -55.45 -16.38
CA PRO A 99 -0.99 -55.80 -14.98
C PRO A 99 0.27 -56.10 -14.15
N ASP A 100 1.31 -56.64 -14.76
CA ASP A 100 2.56 -56.95 -14.06
C ASP A 100 3.38 -55.68 -13.77
N ARG A 101 3.31 -54.70 -14.69
CA ARG A 101 3.90 -53.36 -14.49
C ARG A 101 3.22 -52.64 -13.33
N GLU A 102 1.90 -52.67 -13.27
CA GLU A 102 1.13 -52.00 -12.21
C GLU A 102 1.38 -52.64 -10.82
N LYS A 103 1.44 -53.98 -10.73
CA LYS A 103 1.77 -54.67 -9.48
C LYS A 103 3.17 -54.32 -8.97
N LEU A 104 4.17 -54.29 -9.86
CA LEU A 104 5.52 -53.91 -9.52
C LEU A 104 5.59 -52.44 -9.07
N TRP A 105 4.92 -51.55 -9.79
CA TRP A 105 4.83 -50.13 -9.45
C TRP A 105 4.21 -49.92 -8.06
N LYS A 106 3.08 -50.56 -7.76
CA LYS A 106 2.45 -50.50 -6.42
C LYS A 106 3.38 -51.02 -5.32
N ALA A 107 4.09 -52.12 -5.57
CA ALA A 107 5.04 -52.67 -4.60
C ALA A 107 6.25 -51.75 -4.39
N PHE A 108 6.75 -51.11 -5.45
CA PHE A 108 7.85 -50.16 -5.38
C PHE A 108 7.48 -48.94 -4.54
N ARG A 109 6.32 -48.33 -4.81
CA ARG A 109 5.79 -47.21 -4.01
C ARG A 109 5.69 -47.54 -2.53
N ARG A 110 5.11 -48.69 -2.19
CA ARG A 110 4.99 -49.14 -0.79
C ARG A 110 6.35 -49.35 -0.13
N ALA A 111 7.33 -49.88 -0.87
CA ALA A 111 8.69 -50.03 -0.37
C ALA A 111 9.36 -48.68 -0.13
N CYS A 112 9.19 -47.71 -1.04
CA CYS A 112 9.68 -46.35 -0.84
C CYS A 112 9.05 -45.67 0.38
N SER A 113 7.73 -45.79 0.55
CA SER A 113 7.01 -45.24 1.71
C SER A 113 7.53 -45.83 3.04
N ARG A 114 7.77 -47.14 3.11
CA ARG A 114 8.39 -47.81 4.27
C ARG A 114 9.84 -47.38 4.57
N LEU A 115 10.51 -46.76 3.61
CA LEU A 115 11.88 -46.26 3.73
C LEU A 115 11.93 -44.73 3.88
N ASP A 116 10.77 -44.10 4.08
CA ASP A 116 10.60 -42.65 4.19
C ASP A 116 11.15 -41.90 2.97
N LEU A 117 11.07 -42.54 1.79
CA LEU A 117 11.48 -41.98 0.52
C LEU A 117 10.30 -41.28 -0.16
N PRO A 118 10.51 -40.16 -0.86
CA PRO A 118 9.46 -39.49 -1.60
C PRO A 118 8.85 -40.42 -2.66
N VAL A 119 7.53 -40.39 -2.79
CA VAL A 119 6.82 -41.22 -3.76
C VAL A 119 6.05 -40.33 -4.71
N SER A 120 6.17 -40.62 -6.00
CA SER A 120 5.45 -39.85 -7.02
C SER A 120 3.96 -39.82 -6.79
N ASN A 121 3.37 -38.63 -6.70
CA ASN A 121 1.94 -38.48 -6.45
C ASN A 121 1.12 -38.42 -7.74
N ARG A 122 1.80 -38.48 -8.89
CA ARG A 122 1.16 -38.70 -10.18
C ARG A 122 0.69 -40.16 -10.30
N LEU A 123 -0.62 -40.37 -10.24
CA LEU A 123 -1.27 -41.69 -10.34
C LEU A 123 -1.96 -41.91 -11.70
N PHE A 124 -1.90 -40.93 -12.59
CA PHE A 124 -2.68 -40.89 -13.83
C PHE A 124 -1.94 -40.12 -14.94
N GLY A 125 -2.48 -40.19 -16.15
CA GLY A 125 -1.88 -39.58 -17.34
C GLY A 125 -0.80 -40.45 -17.97
N SER A 126 -0.18 -39.96 -19.04
CA SER A 126 0.90 -40.72 -19.71
C SER A 126 2.16 -40.82 -18.84
N ASN A 127 2.75 -42.02 -18.78
CA ASN A 127 4.02 -42.32 -18.10
C ASN A 127 4.05 -42.22 -16.55
N TYR A 128 2.93 -42.05 -15.85
CA TYR A 128 2.93 -41.89 -14.39
C TYR A 128 3.63 -43.03 -13.61
N MET A 129 3.49 -44.28 -14.07
CA MET A 129 4.20 -45.43 -13.44
C MET A 129 5.71 -45.34 -13.63
N VAL A 130 6.15 -44.78 -14.76
CA VAL A 130 7.56 -44.57 -15.08
C VAL A 130 8.13 -43.44 -14.24
N ASP A 131 7.38 -42.34 -14.10
CA ASP A 131 7.74 -41.17 -13.30
C ASP A 131 8.07 -41.58 -11.85
N ALA A 132 7.34 -42.54 -11.27
CA ALA A 132 7.61 -43.06 -9.93
C ALA A 132 8.99 -43.71 -9.76
N TYR A 133 9.51 -44.40 -10.79
CA TYR A 133 10.86 -44.95 -10.73
C TYR A 133 11.92 -43.86 -10.97
N LEU A 134 11.64 -42.91 -11.86
CA LEU A 134 12.56 -41.81 -12.18
C LEU A 134 12.71 -40.82 -11.03
N GLU A 135 11.66 -40.60 -10.25
CA GLU A 135 11.72 -39.76 -9.05
C GLU A 135 12.80 -40.21 -8.09
N GLN A 136 12.91 -41.53 -7.85
CA GLN A 136 13.94 -42.09 -6.98
C GLN A 136 15.35 -42.11 -7.59
N VAL A 137 15.46 -41.94 -8.91
CA VAL A 137 16.76 -41.77 -9.59
C VAL A 137 17.29 -40.35 -9.42
N GLY A 138 16.41 -39.35 -9.33
CA GLY A 138 16.79 -37.94 -9.31
C GLY A 138 17.42 -37.46 -10.63
N VAL A 139 18.05 -36.29 -10.59
CA VAL A 139 18.92 -35.77 -11.66
C VAL A 139 20.17 -36.63 -11.75
N ALA A 140 20.35 -37.32 -12.88
CA ALA A 140 21.52 -38.16 -13.11
C ALA A 140 22.82 -37.34 -13.09
N ASP A 141 23.91 -37.94 -12.61
CA ASP A 141 25.20 -37.24 -12.41
C ASP A 141 25.70 -36.50 -13.66
N ALA A 142 25.49 -37.07 -14.85
CA ALA A 142 25.88 -36.47 -16.13
C ALA A 142 25.21 -35.09 -16.42
N PHE A 143 24.13 -34.76 -15.72
CA PHE A 143 23.40 -33.49 -15.87
C PHE A 143 23.54 -32.56 -14.65
N LYS A 144 24.19 -32.98 -13.55
CA LYS A 144 24.34 -32.14 -12.34
C LYS A 144 25.08 -30.84 -12.64
N ASP A 145 26.23 -30.92 -13.31
CA ASP A 145 27.03 -29.73 -13.70
C ASP A 145 26.25 -28.80 -14.64
N GLN A 146 25.40 -29.36 -15.52
CA GLN A 146 24.57 -28.58 -16.42
C GLN A 146 23.43 -27.86 -15.68
N VAL A 147 22.82 -28.52 -14.69
CA VAL A 147 21.80 -27.91 -13.83
C VAL A 147 22.43 -26.80 -13.00
N ARG A 148 23.61 -27.03 -12.39
CA ARG A 148 24.36 -26.03 -11.63
C ARG A 148 24.70 -24.81 -12.50
N ALA A 149 25.30 -24.99 -13.67
CA ALA A 149 25.62 -23.89 -14.57
C ALA A 149 24.39 -23.07 -15.01
N ARG A 150 23.20 -23.70 -15.05
CA ARG A 150 21.94 -23.01 -15.32
C ARG A 150 21.42 -22.26 -14.10
N MET A 151 21.54 -22.82 -12.90
CA MET A 151 21.23 -22.11 -11.65
C MET A 151 22.14 -20.90 -11.46
N GLU A 152 23.44 -21.03 -11.73
CA GLU A 152 24.40 -19.92 -11.72
C GLU A 152 23.98 -18.81 -12.70
N ARG A 153 23.71 -19.17 -13.97
CA ARG A 153 23.24 -18.19 -14.97
C ARG A 153 21.94 -17.51 -14.54
N PHE A 154 20.99 -18.27 -13.99
CA PHE A 154 19.73 -17.73 -13.51
C PHE A 154 19.93 -16.83 -12.29
N ALA A 155 20.84 -17.18 -11.37
CA ALA A 155 21.23 -16.39 -10.22
C ALA A 155 21.97 -15.10 -10.60
N THR A 156 22.83 -15.12 -11.63
CA THR A 156 23.48 -13.91 -12.15
C THR A 156 22.44 -12.91 -12.69
N GLN A 157 21.38 -13.42 -13.33
CA GLN A 157 20.34 -12.59 -13.93
C GLN A 157 19.28 -12.11 -12.94
N ASN A 158 18.86 -12.97 -12.01
CA ASN A 158 17.69 -12.73 -11.14
C ASN A 158 18.02 -12.69 -9.65
N GLY A 159 19.30 -12.80 -9.28
CA GLY A 159 19.77 -12.89 -7.89
C GLY A 159 19.54 -14.24 -7.22
N LEU A 160 19.98 -14.40 -5.97
CA LEU A 160 19.78 -15.59 -5.13
C LEU A 160 18.60 -15.43 -4.17
N PRO A 161 17.77 -16.47 -3.96
CA PRO A 161 16.68 -16.39 -2.99
C PRO A 161 17.23 -16.26 -1.57
N ASP A 162 16.37 -15.82 -0.65
CA ASP A 162 16.71 -15.79 0.77
C ASP A 162 16.85 -17.24 1.31
N GLU A 163 18.05 -17.61 1.76
CA GLU A 163 18.39 -18.95 2.30
C GLU A 163 17.60 -19.38 3.55
N TYR A 164 16.97 -18.43 4.25
CA TYR A 164 16.13 -18.68 5.42
C TYR A 164 14.63 -18.52 5.10
N ASP A 165 14.26 -17.99 3.94
CA ASP A 165 12.88 -17.83 3.49
C ASP A 165 12.49 -18.94 2.50
N ILE A 166 11.76 -19.94 3.00
CA ILE A 166 11.31 -21.07 2.18
C ILE A 166 10.39 -20.62 1.05
N ASP A 167 9.57 -19.59 1.25
CA ASP A 167 8.66 -19.12 0.21
C ASP A 167 9.42 -18.37 -0.87
N SER A 168 10.46 -17.60 -0.50
CA SER A 168 11.42 -17.02 -1.46
C SER A 168 12.11 -18.12 -2.28
N GLN A 169 12.57 -19.19 -1.63
CA GLN A 169 13.21 -20.33 -2.29
C GLN A 169 12.27 -21.05 -3.26
N LYS A 170 11.05 -21.37 -2.81
CA LYS A 170 10.02 -22.01 -3.66
C LYS A 170 9.69 -21.16 -4.88
N ALA A 171 9.52 -19.85 -4.70
CA ALA A 171 9.23 -18.92 -5.80
C ALA A 171 10.37 -18.88 -6.82
N TRP A 172 11.60 -18.71 -6.35
CA TRP A 172 12.80 -18.72 -7.19
C TRP A 172 12.97 -20.04 -7.93
N TYR A 173 12.80 -21.16 -7.23
CA TYR A 173 12.98 -22.50 -7.80
C TYR A 173 11.92 -22.83 -8.85
N SER A 174 10.66 -22.44 -8.62
CA SER A 174 9.57 -22.61 -9.58
C SER A 174 9.85 -21.82 -10.87
N GLN A 175 10.29 -20.56 -10.74
CA GLN A 175 10.65 -19.74 -11.90
C GLN A 175 11.89 -20.27 -12.64
N PHE A 176 12.90 -20.72 -11.90
CA PHE A 176 14.04 -21.42 -12.48
C PHE A 176 13.58 -22.63 -13.31
N CYS A 177 12.72 -23.49 -12.76
CA CYS A 177 12.18 -24.64 -13.49
C CYS A 177 11.38 -24.23 -14.74
N ALA A 178 10.61 -23.15 -14.66
CA ALA A 178 9.89 -22.58 -15.81
C ALA A 178 10.84 -22.08 -16.91
N SER A 179 11.97 -21.47 -16.53
CA SER A 179 12.99 -20.93 -17.44
C SER A 179 13.80 -21.99 -18.21
N ILE A 180 13.76 -23.26 -17.76
CA ILE A 180 14.46 -24.37 -18.42
C ILE A 180 13.81 -24.67 -19.77
N ASN A 181 14.42 -24.13 -20.84
CA ASN A 181 14.08 -24.44 -22.24
C ASN A 181 14.47 -25.88 -22.63
N THR A 182 13.93 -26.34 -23.77
CA THR A 182 14.05 -27.69 -24.40
C THR A 182 15.46 -28.27 -24.55
N SER A 183 16.52 -27.51 -24.24
CA SER A 183 17.92 -27.98 -24.22
C SER A 183 18.25 -28.94 -23.08
N LEU A 184 17.56 -28.87 -21.94
CA LEU A 184 17.64 -29.91 -20.91
C LEU A 184 16.56 -30.95 -21.19
N SER A 185 16.87 -32.23 -20.96
CA SER A 185 15.86 -33.27 -21.18
C SER A 185 14.62 -33.01 -20.32
N THR A 186 13.42 -33.25 -20.85
CA THR A 186 12.15 -33.13 -20.10
C THR A 186 12.17 -33.91 -18.78
N ARG A 187 13.06 -34.89 -18.66
CA ARG A 187 13.30 -35.71 -17.46
C ARG A 187 14.00 -34.94 -16.35
N VAL A 188 15.03 -34.15 -16.68
CA VAL A 188 15.73 -33.31 -15.69
C VAL A 188 14.79 -32.23 -15.18
N LYS A 189 14.04 -31.59 -16.08
CA LYS A 189 13.01 -30.61 -15.71
C LYS A 189 11.98 -31.21 -14.74
N ARG A 190 11.45 -32.40 -15.04
CA ARG A 190 10.52 -33.11 -14.14
C ARG A 190 11.14 -33.52 -12.80
N ALA A 191 12.41 -33.94 -12.79
CA ALA A 191 13.10 -34.29 -11.55
C ALA A 191 13.26 -33.07 -10.64
N LEU A 192 13.52 -31.90 -11.22
CA LEU A 192 13.56 -30.62 -10.50
C LEU A 192 12.16 -30.20 -10.04
N GLU A 193 11.15 -30.27 -10.91
CA GLU A 193 9.75 -29.96 -10.53
C GLU A 193 9.21 -30.84 -9.39
N ASN A 194 9.74 -32.07 -9.25
CA ASN A 194 9.39 -33.00 -8.17
C ASN A 194 10.27 -32.84 -6.90
N ASP A 195 11.23 -31.90 -6.89
CA ASP A 195 12.08 -31.60 -5.73
C ASP A 195 11.37 -30.65 -4.75
N ILE A 196 10.38 -31.21 -4.05
CA ILE A 196 9.49 -30.46 -3.16
C ILE A 196 10.23 -29.95 -1.91
N VAL A 197 11.29 -30.66 -1.48
CA VAL A 197 12.10 -30.28 -0.32
C VAL A 197 13.18 -29.25 -0.70
N GLY A 198 13.32 -28.95 -2.00
CA GLY A 198 14.32 -28.02 -2.53
C GLY A 198 15.75 -28.51 -2.31
N PHE A 199 16.00 -29.81 -2.36
CA PHE A 199 17.31 -30.42 -2.18
C PHE A 199 18.36 -29.82 -3.14
N TYR A 200 18.07 -29.75 -4.44
CA TYR A 200 19.03 -29.25 -5.43
C TYR A 200 19.32 -27.76 -5.26
N LEU A 201 18.31 -26.97 -4.89
CA LEU A 201 18.50 -25.56 -4.58
C LEU A 201 19.35 -25.39 -3.32
N ASN A 202 19.07 -26.17 -2.26
CA ASN A 202 19.84 -26.12 -1.02
C ASN A 202 21.30 -26.56 -1.23
N GLU A 203 21.55 -27.59 -2.04
CA GLU A 203 22.90 -28.02 -2.42
C GLU A 203 23.64 -26.86 -3.11
N PHE A 204 23.00 -26.24 -4.11
CA PHE A 204 23.56 -25.06 -4.80
C PHE A 204 23.83 -23.88 -3.84
N LEU A 205 22.87 -23.51 -2.99
CA LEU A 205 23.05 -22.41 -2.02
C LEU A 205 24.18 -22.71 -1.03
N ASN A 206 24.30 -23.95 -0.55
CA ASN A 206 25.37 -24.35 0.37
C ASN A 206 26.75 -24.32 -0.31
N GLU A 207 26.85 -24.74 -1.58
CA GLU A 207 28.10 -24.68 -2.35
C GLU A 207 28.53 -23.22 -2.57
N VAL A 208 27.60 -22.36 -3.00
CA VAL A 208 27.84 -20.91 -3.12
C VAL A 208 28.26 -20.32 -1.77
N ALA A 209 27.67 -20.79 -0.67
CA ALA A 209 28.02 -20.36 0.68
C ALA A 209 29.41 -20.85 1.15
N GLN A 210 29.94 -21.95 0.60
CA GLN A 210 31.24 -22.54 0.96
C GLN A 210 32.40 -21.99 0.11
N GLU A 211 32.15 -21.58 -1.12
CA GLU A 211 33.13 -20.90 -2.00
C GLU A 211 33.50 -19.48 -1.50
N ASN A 212 32.92 -19.05 -0.36
CA ASN A 212 32.92 -17.71 0.23
C ASN A 212 34.20 -17.20 0.90
N ASN A 213 35.38 -17.74 0.59
CA ASN A 213 36.62 -17.06 0.99
C ASN A 213 37.06 -16.08 -0.12
N LEU A 214 36.42 -14.88 -0.13
CA LEU A 214 36.94 -13.57 -0.55
C LEU A 214 36.29 -12.80 -1.75
N THR A 215 35.38 -13.32 -2.58
CA THR A 215 34.93 -12.51 -3.76
C THR A 215 33.48 -12.67 -4.24
N LEU A 216 32.73 -13.73 -3.92
CA LEU A 216 31.45 -14.04 -4.62
C LEU A 216 30.19 -13.31 -4.13
N ASN A 217 30.16 -12.79 -2.88
CA ASN A 217 29.10 -11.86 -2.44
C ASN A 217 29.06 -10.54 -3.22
N SER A 218 30.08 -10.25 -4.03
CA SER A 218 30.09 -9.12 -4.97
C SER A 218 29.43 -9.41 -6.32
N ILE A 219 29.19 -10.69 -6.65
CA ILE A 219 28.72 -11.12 -7.99
C ILE A 219 27.22 -11.39 -7.99
N TYR A 220 26.67 -12.05 -6.97
CA TYR A 220 25.24 -12.39 -6.92
C TYR A 220 24.47 -11.45 -6.00
N LYS A 221 23.49 -10.75 -6.58
CA LYS A 221 22.53 -9.92 -5.84
C LYS A 221 21.46 -10.79 -5.15
N GLN A 222 20.74 -10.24 -4.17
CA GLN A 222 19.55 -10.91 -3.63
C GLN A 222 18.44 -10.91 -4.69
N SER A 223 17.69 -12.00 -4.78
CA SER A 223 16.59 -12.12 -5.72
C SER A 223 15.39 -11.32 -5.27
N ILE A 224 14.83 -10.57 -6.23
CA ILE A 224 13.74 -9.63 -6.04
C ILE A 224 12.70 -10.00 -7.10
N MET A 225 11.89 -10.99 -6.77
CA MET A 225 10.91 -11.52 -7.70
C MET A 225 9.54 -10.94 -7.40
N PRO A 226 8.85 -10.33 -8.38
CA PRO A 226 7.44 -10.07 -8.28
C PRO A 226 6.67 -11.32 -7.86
N LEU A 227 5.61 -11.11 -7.08
CA LEU A 227 4.70 -12.17 -6.65
C LEU A 227 3.28 -11.80 -7.04
N LEU A 228 2.64 -12.66 -7.84
CA LEU A 228 1.20 -12.57 -8.04
C LEU A 228 0.49 -13.18 -6.83
N LYS A 229 -0.44 -12.45 -6.25
CA LYS A 229 -1.21 -12.83 -5.06
C LYS A 229 -2.70 -12.68 -5.27
N PHE A 230 -3.47 -13.46 -4.53
CA PHE A 230 -4.92 -13.37 -4.44
C PHE A 230 -5.37 -13.58 -2.99
N ASP A 231 -6.09 -12.60 -2.44
CA ASP A 231 -6.50 -12.58 -1.02
C ASP A 231 -7.93 -13.10 -0.79
N GLY A 232 -8.55 -13.71 -1.81
CA GLY A 232 -9.94 -14.16 -1.81
C GLY A 232 -10.89 -13.19 -2.53
N GLU A 233 -10.53 -11.92 -2.66
CA GLU A 233 -11.37 -10.88 -3.27
C GLU A 233 -10.69 -10.11 -4.39
N CYS A 234 -9.36 -9.96 -4.34
CA CYS A 234 -8.60 -9.05 -5.19
C CYS A 234 -7.31 -9.71 -5.70
N LEU A 235 -6.91 -9.38 -6.93
CA LEU A 235 -5.64 -9.80 -7.51
C LEU A 235 -4.59 -8.70 -7.29
N LEU A 236 -3.44 -9.09 -6.76
CA LEU A 236 -2.36 -8.17 -6.37
C LEU A 236 -1.04 -8.64 -6.97
N LEU A 237 -0.24 -7.72 -7.51
CA LEU A 237 1.13 -7.96 -7.92
C LEU A 237 2.08 -7.25 -6.95
N SER A 238 2.74 -8.01 -6.08
CA SER A 238 3.77 -7.48 -5.20
C SER A 238 5.08 -7.32 -5.96
N VAL A 239 5.65 -6.12 -5.94
CA VAL A 239 7.01 -5.82 -6.44
C VAL A 239 7.87 -5.33 -5.28
N PHE A 240 9.19 -5.52 -5.38
CA PHE A 240 10.11 -5.31 -4.26
C PHE A 240 11.27 -4.38 -4.66
N PRO A 241 11.81 -3.59 -3.72
CA PRO A 241 12.98 -2.75 -3.97
C PRO A 241 14.30 -3.51 -3.79
N GLU A 242 15.36 -3.12 -4.50
CA GLU A 242 16.72 -3.65 -4.30
C GLU A 242 17.52 -2.78 -3.33
N ASN A 243 17.87 -3.33 -2.16
CA ASN A 243 18.91 -2.80 -1.26
C ASN A 243 18.88 -1.26 -1.07
N SER A 244 17.70 -0.69 -0.84
CA SER A 244 17.50 0.76 -0.65
C SER A 244 17.95 1.65 -1.82
N LYS A 245 17.92 1.13 -3.05
CA LYS A 245 18.01 1.91 -4.29
C LYS A 245 16.63 2.03 -4.94
N ASP A 246 16.41 3.20 -5.53
CA ASP A 246 15.19 3.49 -6.26
C ASP A 246 15.13 2.67 -7.55
N GLN A 247 14.05 1.92 -7.75
CA GLN A 247 13.90 1.06 -8.92
C GLN A 247 12.57 1.28 -9.60
N ARG A 248 12.60 1.32 -10.93
CA ARG A 248 11.40 1.38 -11.77
C ARG A 248 11.07 0.01 -12.31
N TRP A 249 9.85 -0.45 -12.02
CA TRP A 249 9.26 -1.66 -12.57
C TRP A 249 8.35 -1.31 -13.74
N SER A 250 8.49 -2.05 -14.84
CA SER A 250 7.59 -2.07 -15.99
C SER A 250 6.67 -3.27 -15.84
N ILE A 251 5.37 -3.02 -15.72
CA ILE A 251 4.33 -4.02 -15.50
C ILE A 251 3.43 -4.05 -16.74
N ASN A 252 3.42 -5.20 -17.40
CA ASN A 252 2.59 -5.44 -18.56
C ASN A 252 1.38 -6.29 -18.18
N LEU A 253 0.18 -5.76 -18.40
CA LEU A 253 -1.10 -6.43 -18.23
C LEU A 253 -1.74 -6.61 -19.62
N ASP A 254 -1.55 -7.79 -20.23
CA ASP A 254 -1.89 -8.10 -21.62
C ASP A 254 -1.35 -7.09 -22.67
N ASN A 255 -2.08 -6.01 -22.95
CA ASN A 255 -1.72 -4.96 -23.91
C ASN A 255 -1.42 -3.61 -23.24
N GLU A 256 -1.63 -3.48 -21.93
CA GLU A 256 -1.32 -2.28 -21.17
C GLU A 256 0.06 -2.39 -20.53
N ASN A 257 0.85 -1.33 -20.61
CA ASN A 257 2.13 -1.24 -19.92
C ASN A 257 2.10 -0.09 -18.91
N GLN A 258 2.57 -0.36 -17.69
CA GLN A 258 2.52 0.55 -16.56
C GLN A 258 3.91 0.64 -15.94
N GLN A 259 4.35 1.83 -15.55
CA GLN A 259 5.60 2.02 -14.83
C GLN A 259 5.32 2.40 -13.38
N ILE A 260 5.96 1.67 -12.46
CA ILE A 260 5.80 1.86 -11.03
C ILE A 260 7.17 1.91 -10.40
N ASP A 261 7.42 2.97 -9.65
CA ASP A 261 8.65 3.09 -8.91
C ASP A 261 8.51 2.46 -7.50
N VAL A 262 9.51 1.69 -7.10
CA VAL A 262 9.57 0.92 -5.85
C VAL A 262 10.90 1.25 -5.16
N TYR A 263 10.84 1.71 -3.91
CA TYR A 263 11.96 2.42 -3.30
C TYR A 263 12.49 1.75 -2.02
N THR A 264 11.65 1.65 -0.99
CA THR A 264 12.07 1.21 0.35
C THR A 264 11.27 0.02 0.85
N GLU A 265 10.05 -0.18 0.36
CA GLU A 265 9.15 -1.26 0.78
C GLU A 265 8.56 -2.03 -0.40
N GLN A 266 8.07 -3.24 -0.11
CA GLN A 266 7.22 -4.00 -1.03
C GLN A 266 6.01 -3.14 -1.43
N CYS A 267 5.75 -3.03 -2.72
CA CYS A 267 4.57 -2.35 -3.25
C CYS A 267 3.59 -3.38 -3.82
N ASP A 268 2.34 -3.37 -3.35
CA ASP A 268 1.28 -4.24 -3.84
C ASP A 268 0.40 -3.50 -4.84
N ILE A 269 0.52 -3.91 -6.10
CA ILE A 269 -0.14 -3.29 -7.25
C ILE A 269 -1.45 -4.03 -7.51
N PHE A 270 -2.56 -3.29 -7.53
CA PHE A 270 -3.86 -3.89 -7.82
C PHE A 270 -4.03 -4.15 -9.32
N ILE A 271 -4.58 -5.33 -9.63
CA ILE A 271 -4.97 -5.70 -10.98
C ILE A 271 -6.50 -5.61 -11.04
N ASP A 272 -6.98 -4.67 -11.84
CA ASP A 272 -8.38 -4.22 -11.90
C ASP A 272 -9.35 -5.21 -12.55
N SER A 273 -8.84 -6.21 -13.25
CA SER A 273 -9.65 -7.20 -13.92
C SER A 273 -9.12 -8.62 -13.76
N PHE A 274 -10.00 -9.52 -13.33
CA PHE A 274 -9.75 -10.97 -13.40
C PHE A 274 -9.74 -11.48 -14.83
N SER A 275 -10.14 -10.69 -15.83
CA SER A 275 -10.07 -11.13 -17.24
C SER A 275 -8.65 -11.14 -17.81
N ILE A 276 -7.70 -10.46 -17.17
CA ILE A 276 -6.31 -10.33 -17.62
C ILE A 276 -5.67 -11.72 -17.74
N LYS A 277 -5.12 -12.02 -18.91
CA LYS A 277 -4.59 -13.35 -19.25
C LYS A 277 -3.13 -13.47 -18.84
N ASN A 278 -2.32 -12.48 -19.16
CA ASN A 278 -0.89 -12.48 -18.90
C ASN A 278 -0.48 -11.23 -18.14
N ILE A 279 0.28 -11.44 -17.08
CA ILE A 279 0.83 -10.40 -16.22
C ILE A 279 2.34 -10.57 -16.28
N SER A 280 3.07 -9.51 -16.54
CA SER A 280 4.53 -9.56 -16.48
C SER A 280 5.11 -8.35 -15.80
N ALA A 281 6.22 -8.53 -15.12
CA ALA A 281 6.94 -7.46 -14.47
C ALA A 281 8.43 -7.60 -14.75
N GLU A 282 9.07 -6.48 -15.06
CA GLU A 282 10.50 -6.38 -15.34
C GLU A 282 11.07 -5.08 -14.76
N LEU A 283 12.32 -5.10 -14.34
CA LEU A 283 13.04 -3.88 -13.98
C LEU A 283 13.41 -3.12 -15.25
N VAL A 284 13.05 -1.84 -15.34
CA VAL A 284 13.31 -1.00 -16.53
C VAL A 284 14.81 -0.92 -16.86
N GLU A 285 15.66 -0.91 -15.84
CA GLU A 285 17.12 -0.87 -16.01
C GLU A 285 17.76 -2.24 -16.31
N GLN A 286 17.01 -3.34 -16.13
CA GLN A 286 17.47 -4.72 -16.28
C GLN A 286 16.45 -5.53 -17.11
N SER A 287 16.27 -5.14 -18.38
CA SER A 287 15.27 -5.70 -19.31
C SER A 287 15.39 -7.20 -19.61
N GLU A 288 16.45 -7.88 -19.15
CA GLU A 288 16.61 -9.33 -19.28
C GLU A 288 15.91 -10.15 -18.18
N SER A 289 15.37 -9.52 -17.14
CA SER A 289 14.76 -10.15 -15.95
C SER A 289 13.22 -10.12 -15.94
N LYS A 290 12.60 -10.36 -17.10
CA LYS A 290 11.13 -10.34 -17.22
C LYS A 290 10.48 -11.59 -16.62
N ILE A 291 9.66 -11.39 -15.59
CA ILE A 291 8.88 -12.45 -14.95
C ILE A 291 7.46 -12.41 -15.50
N ASN A 292 6.92 -13.59 -15.87
CA ASN A 292 5.60 -13.72 -16.48
C ASN A 292 4.72 -14.67 -15.66
N PHE A 293 3.49 -14.25 -15.41
CA PHE A 293 2.40 -15.05 -14.86
C PHE A 293 1.31 -15.18 -15.92
N SER A 294 0.90 -16.42 -16.20
CA SER A 294 -0.21 -16.70 -17.11
C SER A 294 -1.40 -17.17 -16.29
N LEU A 295 -2.38 -16.28 -16.10
CA LEU A 295 -3.58 -16.55 -15.32
C LEU A 295 -4.60 -17.33 -16.16
N TRP A 296 -4.73 -17.03 -17.46
CA TRP A 296 -5.65 -17.73 -18.36
C TRP A 296 -5.03 -17.99 -19.73
N LYS A 297 -5.38 -19.14 -20.33
CA LYS A 297 -4.97 -19.53 -21.68
C LYS A 297 -5.83 -18.89 -22.76
N ASP A 298 -7.14 -18.82 -22.52
CA ASP A 298 -8.12 -18.25 -23.44
C ASP A 298 -9.33 -17.69 -22.69
N ASP A 299 -10.38 -17.27 -23.40
CA ASP A 299 -11.58 -16.71 -22.78
C ASP A 299 -12.63 -17.74 -22.34
N LYS A 300 -12.35 -19.04 -22.50
CA LYS A 300 -13.34 -20.08 -22.21
C LYS A 300 -13.58 -20.20 -20.71
N ASN A 301 -14.82 -20.49 -20.39
CA ASN A 301 -15.32 -20.65 -19.02
C ASN A 301 -14.94 -22.00 -18.39
N ASN A 302 -13.84 -22.65 -18.76
CA ASN A 302 -13.45 -23.98 -18.26
C ASN A 302 -12.06 -23.96 -17.60
N GLN A 303 -11.71 -22.83 -16.99
CA GLN A 303 -10.38 -22.59 -16.42
C GLN A 303 -10.47 -22.21 -14.96
N LEU A 304 -9.43 -22.58 -14.21
CA LEU A 304 -9.25 -22.26 -12.80
C LEU A 304 -7.78 -21.91 -12.52
N ALA A 305 -7.58 -20.99 -11.59
CA ALA A 305 -6.30 -20.57 -11.04
C ALA A 305 -6.24 -20.94 -9.55
N ILE A 306 -5.08 -21.42 -9.09
CA ILE A 306 -4.89 -21.91 -7.73
C ILE A 306 -3.84 -21.04 -7.04
N PHE A 307 -4.19 -20.57 -5.84
CA PHE A 307 -3.34 -19.77 -4.98
C PHE A 307 -3.17 -20.47 -3.64
N ASP A 308 -1.97 -20.40 -3.07
CA ASP A 308 -1.71 -20.85 -1.70
C ASP A 308 -2.41 -19.92 -0.70
N ALA A 309 -3.23 -20.43 0.21
CA ALA A 309 -4.04 -19.57 1.09
C ALA A 309 -3.26 -19.00 2.28
N GLU A 310 -2.10 -19.57 2.63
CA GLU A 310 -1.25 -19.02 3.71
C GLU A 310 -0.42 -17.83 3.22
N SER A 311 0.20 -17.99 2.05
CA SER A 311 1.05 -16.96 1.44
C SER A 311 0.31 -16.05 0.44
N ASN A 312 -0.94 -16.38 0.11
CA ASN A 312 -1.76 -15.80 -0.96
C ASN A 312 -1.16 -15.92 -2.36
N ARG A 313 -0.08 -16.69 -2.57
CA ARG A 313 0.70 -16.67 -3.81
C ARG A 313 0.09 -17.52 -4.90
N PHE A 314 0.19 -17.04 -6.14
CA PHE A 314 -0.16 -17.81 -7.33
C PHE A 314 0.73 -19.03 -7.48
N LEU A 315 0.11 -20.20 -7.63
CA LEU A 315 0.81 -21.46 -7.85
C LEU A 315 0.73 -21.88 -9.32
N SER A 316 -0.48 -21.97 -9.85
CA SER A 316 -0.71 -22.49 -11.19
C SER A 316 -2.08 -22.12 -11.75
N SER A 317 -2.21 -22.23 -13.08
CA SER A 317 -3.46 -22.11 -13.82
C SER A 317 -3.68 -23.33 -14.69
N HIS A 318 -4.94 -23.76 -14.77
CA HIS A 318 -5.34 -25.00 -15.43
C HIS A 318 -6.62 -24.85 -16.24
N SER A 319 -6.69 -25.58 -17.35
CA SER A 319 -7.94 -25.86 -18.06
C SER A 319 -8.46 -27.23 -17.67
N LEU A 320 -9.78 -27.38 -17.53
CA LEU A 320 -10.41 -28.67 -17.24
C LEU A 320 -10.13 -29.76 -18.30
N VAL A 321 -9.70 -29.37 -19.51
CA VAL A 321 -9.31 -30.31 -20.58
C VAL A 321 -8.02 -31.08 -20.23
N GLU A 322 -7.25 -30.59 -19.28
CA GLU A 322 -6.05 -31.25 -18.78
C GLU A 322 -6.39 -32.46 -17.89
N ASP A 323 -5.45 -33.41 -17.80
CA ASP A 323 -5.62 -34.62 -16.99
C ASP A 323 -5.79 -34.30 -15.48
N GLY A 324 -5.20 -33.21 -15.00
CA GLY A 324 -5.19 -32.81 -13.60
C GLY A 324 -3.90 -32.12 -13.12
N VAL A 325 -3.87 -31.77 -11.83
CA VAL A 325 -2.73 -31.16 -11.12
C VAL A 325 -2.36 -31.98 -9.88
N VAL A 326 -1.10 -31.87 -9.46
CA VAL A 326 -0.63 -32.40 -8.18
C VAL A 326 -0.21 -31.22 -7.29
N LEU A 327 -0.74 -31.15 -6.08
CA LEU A 327 -0.52 -30.05 -5.12
C LEU A 327 -0.01 -30.59 -3.79
N SER A 328 0.67 -29.75 -3.01
CA SER A 328 1.05 -30.10 -1.64
C SER A 328 -0.19 -30.20 -0.75
N PRO A 329 -0.13 -30.89 0.40
CA PRO A 329 -1.16 -30.72 1.44
C PRO A 329 -1.16 -29.27 1.91
N GLY A 330 -2.33 -28.74 2.25
CA GLY A 330 -2.48 -27.35 2.69
C GLY A 330 -3.83 -26.74 2.30
N ARG A 331 -3.93 -25.42 2.46
CA ARG A 331 -5.12 -24.64 2.13
C ARG A 331 -4.87 -23.78 0.90
N TYR A 332 -5.86 -23.68 0.04
CA TYR A 332 -5.74 -23.00 -1.25
C TYR A 332 -6.98 -22.15 -1.55
N PHE A 333 -6.79 -21.03 -2.24
CA PHE A 333 -7.87 -20.33 -2.93
C PHE A 333 -7.96 -20.81 -4.37
N VAL A 334 -9.18 -21.08 -4.83
CA VAL A 334 -9.48 -21.43 -6.22
C VAL A 334 -10.30 -20.31 -6.83
N LEU A 335 -9.72 -19.62 -7.80
CA LEU A 335 -10.41 -18.64 -8.65
C LEU A 335 -10.79 -19.30 -9.98
N SER A 336 -12.07 -19.39 -10.30
CA SER A 336 -12.58 -20.07 -11.49
C SER A 336 -13.48 -19.18 -12.34
N ARG A 337 -13.51 -19.44 -13.66
CA ARG A 337 -14.45 -18.79 -14.61
C ARG A 337 -15.84 -19.45 -14.63
N PHE A 338 -16.16 -20.20 -13.59
CA PHE A 338 -17.39 -20.97 -13.47
C PHE A 338 -17.63 -21.41 -12.03
N GLU A 339 -18.91 -21.59 -11.71
CA GLU A 339 -19.36 -22.09 -10.43
C GLU A 339 -18.96 -23.57 -10.23
N ILE A 340 -18.40 -23.87 -9.06
CA ILE A 340 -18.04 -25.22 -8.62
C ILE A 340 -18.88 -25.53 -7.40
N ASN A 341 -19.68 -26.59 -7.48
CA ASN A 341 -20.58 -27.04 -6.41
C ASN A 341 -20.28 -28.50 -6.08
N GLU A 342 -19.07 -28.75 -5.56
CA GLU A 342 -18.64 -30.07 -5.08
C GLU A 342 -18.63 -30.07 -3.55
N GLU A 343 -18.85 -31.23 -2.90
CA GLU A 343 -18.87 -31.32 -1.43
C GLU A 343 -17.57 -30.85 -0.75
N TRP A 344 -16.45 -30.93 -1.47
CA TRP A 344 -15.10 -30.58 -1.00
C TRP A 344 -14.62 -29.21 -1.51
N LEU A 345 -15.38 -28.56 -2.38
CA LEU A 345 -15.09 -27.20 -2.89
C LEU A 345 -16.39 -26.58 -3.41
N THR A 346 -16.85 -25.54 -2.72
CA THR A 346 -17.95 -24.70 -3.19
C THR A 346 -17.40 -23.31 -3.48
N THR A 347 -17.68 -22.78 -4.67
CA THR A 347 -17.26 -21.42 -5.04
C THR A 347 -18.45 -20.47 -5.07
N MET A 348 -18.24 -19.23 -4.63
CA MET A 348 -19.22 -18.15 -4.71
C MET A 348 -18.80 -17.14 -5.77
N GLU A 349 -19.78 -16.49 -6.40
CA GLU A 349 -19.50 -15.43 -7.37
C GLU A 349 -18.76 -14.26 -6.68
N THR A 350 -17.71 -13.77 -7.36
CA THR A 350 -16.93 -12.63 -6.89
C THR A 350 -17.63 -11.31 -7.24
N LEU A 351 -17.03 -10.18 -6.87
CA LEU A 351 -17.52 -8.86 -7.29
C LEU A 351 -17.41 -8.62 -8.81
N GLN A 352 -16.66 -9.45 -9.54
CA GLN A 352 -16.60 -9.42 -11.01
C GLN A 352 -17.44 -10.53 -11.61
N ASP A 353 -18.47 -10.13 -12.36
CA ASP A 353 -19.42 -11.03 -13.01
C ASP A 353 -18.71 -12.13 -13.82
N GLY A 354 -19.11 -13.38 -13.59
CA GLY A 354 -18.57 -14.55 -14.30
C GLY A 354 -17.28 -15.13 -13.71
N PHE A 355 -16.81 -14.63 -12.57
CA PHE A 355 -15.71 -15.22 -11.80
C PHE A 355 -16.18 -15.68 -10.42
N TYR A 356 -15.65 -16.81 -9.96
CA TYR A 356 -16.06 -17.48 -8.72
C TYR A 356 -14.83 -17.83 -7.88
N CYS A 357 -14.96 -17.74 -6.56
CA CYS A 357 -13.88 -18.00 -5.59
C CYS A 357 -14.34 -18.98 -4.51
N GLY A 358 -13.46 -19.89 -4.09
CA GLY A 358 -13.70 -20.79 -2.96
C GLY A 358 -12.41 -21.29 -2.34
N GLU A 359 -12.50 -21.75 -1.09
CA GLU A 359 -11.38 -22.33 -0.35
C GLU A 359 -11.33 -23.86 -0.53
N LEU A 360 -10.15 -24.38 -0.81
CA LEU A 360 -9.86 -25.79 -1.02
C LEU A 360 -8.87 -26.28 0.04
N VAL A 361 -9.27 -27.28 0.83
CA VAL A 361 -8.41 -27.90 1.85
C VAL A 361 -7.95 -29.28 1.40
N LEU A 362 -6.65 -29.46 1.26
CA LEU A 362 -6.01 -30.66 0.74
C LEU A 362 -5.29 -31.44 1.85
N THR A 363 -5.72 -32.69 2.08
CA THR A 363 -5.07 -33.60 3.03
C THR A 363 -4.08 -34.52 2.32
N ALA A 364 -3.02 -34.93 3.02
CA ALA A 364 -1.93 -35.70 2.44
C ALA A 364 -2.41 -36.98 1.75
N GLY A 365 -2.00 -37.16 0.49
CA GLY A 365 -2.36 -38.31 -0.34
C GLY A 365 -3.81 -38.34 -0.86
N ALA A 366 -4.62 -37.32 -0.61
CA ALA A 366 -5.99 -37.24 -1.12
C ALA A 366 -6.04 -37.11 -2.66
N SER A 367 -7.19 -37.48 -3.23
CA SER A 367 -7.47 -37.34 -4.66
C SER A 367 -8.91 -36.89 -4.85
N TYR A 368 -9.07 -35.73 -5.49
CA TYR A 368 -10.35 -35.12 -5.80
C TYR A 368 -10.56 -35.09 -7.30
N VAL A 369 -11.81 -35.18 -7.74
CA VAL A 369 -12.15 -35.13 -9.17
C VAL A 369 -13.22 -34.08 -9.36
N LEU A 370 -12.86 -33.02 -10.09
CA LEU A 370 -13.78 -32.00 -10.51
C LEU A 370 -14.40 -32.41 -11.85
N LYS A 371 -15.73 -32.43 -11.92
CA LYS A 371 -16.44 -32.80 -13.15
C LYS A 371 -17.25 -31.63 -13.69
N ARG A 372 -17.18 -31.44 -15.01
CA ARG A 372 -18.08 -30.54 -15.72
C ARG A 372 -18.49 -31.12 -17.05
N GLY A 373 -19.74 -31.59 -17.12
CA GLY A 373 -20.22 -32.37 -18.26
C GLY A 373 -19.35 -33.62 -18.47
N PRO A 374 -18.85 -33.89 -19.69
CA PRO A 374 -18.02 -35.06 -19.97
C PRO A 374 -16.54 -34.89 -19.57
N ILE A 375 -16.14 -33.69 -19.13
CA ILE A 375 -14.74 -33.36 -18.83
C ILE A 375 -14.50 -33.58 -17.32
N SER A 376 -13.36 -34.19 -16.99
CA SER A 376 -12.93 -34.44 -15.61
C SER A 376 -11.51 -33.96 -15.38
N PHE A 377 -11.29 -33.20 -14.32
CA PHE A 377 -9.99 -32.71 -13.90
C PHE A 377 -9.64 -33.28 -12.52
N LYS A 378 -8.46 -33.88 -12.37
CA LYS A 378 -8.05 -34.53 -11.10
C LYS A 378 -7.13 -33.63 -10.29
N ILE A 379 -7.40 -33.46 -9.01
CA ILE A 379 -6.51 -32.80 -8.05
C ILE A 379 -5.96 -33.89 -7.13
N ASN A 380 -4.68 -34.21 -7.29
CA ASN A 380 -3.98 -35.14 -6.39
C ASN A 380 -3.14 -34.37 -5.38
N VAL A 381 -3.04 -34.90 -4.16
CA VAL A 381 -2.25 -34.29 -3.10
C VAL A 381 -0.98 -35.09 -2.84
N HIS A 382 0.15 -34.42 -2.59
CA HIS A 382 1.38 -35.09 -2.23
C HIS A 382 1.22 -35.87 -0.92
N SER A 383 1.72 -37.12 -0.87
CA SER A 383 1.77 -37.92 0.36
C SER A 383 3.01 -37.53 1.19
N GLN A 384 3.03 -36.32 1.73
CA GLN A 384 4.12 -35.76 2.52
C GLN A 384 3.63 -35.14 3.82
N ALA A 385 4.54 -34.95 4.78
CA ALA A 385 4.20 -34.28 6.03
C ALA A 385 4.00 -32.77 5.80
N LEU A 386 3.04 -32.18 6.51
CA LEU A 386 2.74 -30.75 6.49
C LEU A 386 3.07 -30.16 7.87
N ILE A 387 3.76 -29.02 7.93
CA ILE A 387 3.98 -28.26 9.17
C ILE A 387 3.19 -26.96 9.05
N GLU A 388 2.26 -26.73 9.97
CA GLU A 388 1.46 -25.50 10.09
C GLU A 388 1.84 -24.76 11.37
N PHE A 389 1.94 -23.42 11.30
CA PHE A 389 2.02 -22.57 12.49
C PHE A 389 0.61 -22.19 12.93
N ILE A 390 0.33 -22.34 14.23
CA ILE A 390 -0.97 -22.02 14.82
C ILE A 390 -0.74 -20.96 15.89
N GLY A 391 -1.34 -19.79 15.72
CA GLY A 391 -1.21 -18.66 16.64
C GLY A 391 -1.81 -17.38 16.08
N LYS A 392 -1.63 -16.27 16.80
CA LYS A 392 -2.07 -14.94 16.36
C LYS A 392 -1.11 -14.37 15.32
N VAL A 393 -1.54 -14.29 14.07
CA VAL A 393 -0.85 -13.58 12.99
C VAL A 393 -1.20 -12.10 13.04
N ASN A 394 -0.19 -11.24 12.95
CA ASN A 394 -0.34 -9.80 12.77
C ASN A 394 -0.05 -9.46 11.31
N ILE A 395 -1.03 -8.84 10.66
CA ILE A 395 -0.94 -8.41 9.26
C ILE A 395 -0.75 -6.88 9.26
N PRO A 396 0.44 -6.37 8.90
CA PRO A 396 0.69 -4.93 8.84
C PRO A 396 0.02 -4.29 7.61
N TYR A 397 0.05 -2.96 7.52
CA TYR A 397 -0.39 -2.22 6.33
C TYR A 397 0.49 -2.53 5.11
N SER A 398 1.81 -2.57 5.33
CA SER A 398 2.82 -3.01 4.37
C SER A 398 3.97 -3.70 5.11
N GLY A 399 4.70 -4.55 4.38
CA GLY A 399 5.73 -5.42 4.94
C GLY A 399 5.22 -6.85 5.22
N PRO A 400 6.09 -7.74 5.72
CA PRO A 400 5.73 -9.14 5.91
C PRO A 400 4.88 -9.36 7.17
N SER A 401 3.92 -10.28 7.08
CA SER A 401 3.16 -10.76 8.25
C SER A 401 4.05 -11.51 9.23
N PHE A 402 3.70 -11.45 10.53
CA PHE A 402 4.46 -12.10 11.59
C PHE A 402 3.56 -12.59 12.72
N TYR A 403 4.00 -13.62 13.43
CA TYR A 403 3.28 -14.18 14.58
C TYR A 403 3.65 -13.48 15.89
N SER A 404 2.65 -13.33 16.76
CA SER A 404 2.89 -13.09 18.19
C SER A 404 3.42 -14.36 18.85
N PRO A 405 4.36 -14.25 19.82
CA PRO A 405 4.96 -15.42 20.46
C PRO A 405 3.98 -16.14 21.39
N MET A 406 3.07 -15.40 22.02
CA MET A 406 2.07 -15.95 22.94
C MET A 406 1.14 -16.92 22.21
N ASP A 407 0.93 -18.10 22.81
CA ASP A 407 0.12 -19.21 22.26
C ASP A 407 0.60 -19.76 20.90
N LEU A 408 1.83 -19.44 20.48
CA LEU A 408 2.38 -19.97 19.23
C LEU A 408 2.70 -21.46 19.37
N SER A 409 2.07 -22.25 18.50
CA SER A 409 2.28 -23.69 18.40
C SER A 409 2.53 -24.11 16.95
N ILE A 410 3.04 -25.32 16.78
CA ILE A 410 3.07 -25.99 15.49
C ILE A 410 2.22 -27.24 15.52
N SER A 411 1.61 -27.49 14.38
CA SER A 411 0.98 -28.76 14.03
C SER A 411 1.79 -29.40 12.91
N ALA A 412 2.14 -30.67 13.04
CA ALA A 412 2.65 -31.46 11.92
C ALA A 412 1.75 -32.65 11.61
N ASP A 413 1.15 -32.65 10.42
CA ASP A 413 0.33 -33.74 9.91
C ASP A 413 1.21 -34.74 9.16
N LEU A 414 1.16 -36.01 9.58
CA LEU A 414 1.94 -37.09 8.98
C LEU A 414 1.08 -37.89 7.96
N PRO A 415 1.65 -38.36 6.84
CA PRO A 415 0.94 -39.24 5.91
C PRO A 415 0.49 -40.55 6.56
N LYS A 416 -0.76 -40.98 6.30
CA LYS A 416 -1.31 -42.26 6.80
C LYS A 416 -0.54 -43.50 6.35
N GLU A 417 0.24 -43.39 5.27
CA GLU A 417 1.06 -44.49 4.76
C GLU A 417 2.36 -44.70 5.56
N TRP A 418 2.73 -43.77 6.44
CA TRP A 418 3.95 -43.87 7.26
C TRP A 418 3.69 -44.74 8.50
N ASP A 419 4.63 -45.66 8.79
CA ASP A 419 4.59 -46.46 10.01
C ASP A 419 4.79 -45.56 11.25
N ALA A 420 4.06 -45.86 12.34
CA ALA A 420 4.23 -45.19 13.63
C ALA A 420 5.70 -45.25 14.11
N GLY A 421 6.19 -44.15 14.68
CA GLY A 421 7.59 -44.04 15.09
C GLY A 421 7.89 -42.79 15.91
N ASP A 422 9.15 -42.70 16.35
CA ASP A 422 9.68 -41.53 17.04
C ASP A 422 10.25 -40.53 16.02
N TYR A 423 9.89 -39.27 16.21
CA TYR A 423 10.27 -38.13 15.40
C TYR A 423 11.08 -37.13 16.23
N GLU A 424 11.83 -36.27 15.55
CA GLU A 424 12.53 -35.13 16.12
C GLU A 424 12.11 -33.87 15.37
N VAL A 425 11.79 -32.81 16.12
CA VAL A 425 11.49 -31.48 15.58
C VAL A 425 12.62 -30.54 15.98
N GLU A 426 13.36 -30.03 15.00
CA GLU A 426 14.41 -29.03 15.17
C GLU A 426 13.82 -27.64 14.91
N ILE A 427 13.90 -26.76 15.90
CA ILE A 427 13.43 -25.37 15.86
C ILE A 427 14.64 -24.47 16.00
N SER A 428 14.87 -23.59 15.03
CA SER A 428 16.05 -22.71 15.01
C SER A 428 15.74 -21.31 14.49
N SER A 429 16.50 -20.32 14.96
CA SER A 429 16.50 -18.98 14.36
C SER A 429 17.35 -18.95 13.08
N ALA A 430 17.08 -18.00 12.19
CA ALA A 430 17.96 -17.71 11.05
C ALA A 430 19.40 -17.45 11.53
N GLY A 431 20.39 -18.05 10.87
CA GLY A 431 21.79 -18.04 11.32
C GLY A 431 22.11 -19.03 12.45
N LYS A 432 21.12 -19.77 12.95
CA LYS A 432 21.22 -20.79 14.02
C LYS A 432 21.83 -20.27 15.32
N GLU A 433 21.58 -19.01 15.67
CA GLU A 433 21.94 -18.45 16.98
C GLU A 433 21.23 -19.21 18.10
N TYR A 434 19.96 -19.52 17.88
CA TYR A 434 19.15 -20.37 18.74
C TYR A 434 18.78 -21.64 17.98
N SER A 435 18.93 -22.81 18.61
CA SER A 435 18.53 -24.09 18.03
C SER A 435 18.19 -25.10 19.12
N HIS A 436 17.03 -25.75 19.00
CA HIS A 436 16.54 -26.75 19.93
C HIS A 436 15.97 -27.94 19.16
N THR A 437 16.28 -29.15 19.61
CA THR A 437 15.70 -30.39 19.07
C THR A 437 14.81 -31.03 20.12
N ILE A 438 13.57 -31.34 19.73
CA ILE A 438 12.55 -31.95 20.60
C ILE A 438 12.18 -33.32 20.05
N GLU A 439 12.25 -34.34 20.90
CA GLU A 439 11.76 -35.68 20.57
C GLU A 439 10.24 -35.76 20.71
N VAL A 440 9.56 -36.34 19.72
CA VAL A 440 8.11 -36.50 19.69
C VAL A 440 7.76 -37.93 19.26
N SER A 441 6.96 -38.63 20.06
CA SER A 441 6.43 -39.95 19.69
C SER A 441 5.05 -39.83 19.07
N SER A 442 4.84 -40.36 17.87
CA SER A 442 3.52 -40.42 17.23
C SER A 442 2.88 -41.79 17.51
N SER A 443 1.71 -41.78 18.17
CA SER A 443 0.82 -42.96 18.17
C SER A 443 0.11 -43.05 16.82
N SER A 444 -0.34 -44.25 16.44
CA SER A 444 -0.61 -44.73 15.07
C SER A 444 -1.62 -43.96 14.18
N ASP A 445 -2.05 -42.75 14.54
CA ASP A 445 -2.96 -41.94 13.72
C ASP A 445 -2.87 -40.41 13.91
N VAL A 446 -1.89 -39.85 14.65
CA VAL A 446 -2.10 -38.51 15.23
C VAL A 446 -1.02 -37.48 14.86
N ARG A 447 -1.53 -36.36 14.32
CA ARG A 447 -0.95 -35.00 14.25
C ARG A 447 -0.03 -34.71 15.44
N ILE A 448 1.18 -34.23 15.16
CA ILE A 448 2.11 -33.76 16.18
C ILE A 448 1.76 -32.32 16.53
N GLU A 449 1.45 -32.03 17.79
CA GLU A 449 1.25 -30.66 18.26
C GLU A 449 2.32 -30.30 19.29
N LEU A 450 3.04 -29.19 19.06
CA LEU A 450 4.07 -28.68 19.96
C LEU A 450 3.84 -27.20 20.25
N ASN A 451 3.85 -26.84 21.53
CA ASN A 451 3.87 -25.43 21.94
C ASN A 451 5.30 -24.89 21.81
N ILE A 452 5.51 -23.93 20.89
CA ILE A 452 6.83 -23.34 20.62
C ILE A 452 7.13 -22.20 21.58
N PHE A 453 6.12 -21.55 22.15
CA PHE A 453 6.30 -20.42 23.07
C PHE A 453 7.29 -20.75 24.21
N GLU A 454 7.18 -21.95 24.79
CA GLU A 454 8.07 -22.40 25.88
C GLU A 454 9.56 -22.47 25.48
N ILE A 455 9.85 -22.56 24.18
CA ILE A 455 11.20 -22.66 23.63
C ILE A 455 11.75 -21.26 23.31
N ILE A 456 10.90 -20.39 22.76
CA ILE A 456 11.31 -19.07 22.27
C ILE A 456 11.22 -17.97 23.33
N LYS A 457 10.56 -18.22 24.47
CA LYS A 457 10.38 -17.23 25.56
C LYS A 457 11.70 -16.70 26.13
N ASP A 458 12.76 -17.51 26.05
CA ASP A 458 14.09 -17.17 26.59
C ASP A 458 15.00 -16.53 25.52
N TRP A 459 14.52 -16.39 24.28
CA TRP A 459 15.28 -15.71 23.23
C TRP A 459 15.28 -14.20 23.49
N ALA A 460 16.34 -13.51 23.08
CA ALA A 460 16.41 -12.06 23.19
C ALA A 460 15.22 -11.40 22.46
N SER A 461 14.78 -10.23 22.94
CA SER A 461 13.72 -9.48 22.26
C SER A 461 14.18 -9.07 20.87
N GLY A 462 13.35 -9.32 19.86
CA GLY A 462 13.74 -9.16 18.46
C GLY A 462 12.72 -9.74 17.49
N LEU A 463 12.76 -9.27 16.24
CA LEU A 463 12.06 -9.94 15.14
C LEU A 463 12.97 -11.02 14.57
N TYR A 464 12.55 -12.29 14.64
CA TYR A 464 13.32 -13.43 14.16
C TYR A 464 12.55 -14.20 13.10
N ARG A 465 13.29 -14.73 12.12
CA ARG A 465 12.78 -15.80 11.26
C ARG A 465 13.07 -17.15 11.91
N ILE A 466 12.02 -17.90 12.21
CA ILE A 466 12.10 -19.23 12.83
C ILE A 466 11.94 -20.28 11.75
N SER A 467 12.81 -21.30 11.77
CA SER A 467 12.75 -22.49 10.93
C SER A 467 12.40 -23.70 11.77
N VAL A 468 11.42 -24.47 11.31
CA VAL A 468 10.99 -25.74 11.91
C VAL A 468 11.27 -26.86 10.92
N VAL A 469 12.01 -27.87 11.35
CA VAL A 469 12.42 -29.02 10.55
C VAL A 469 11.95 -30.30 11.25
N LEU A 470 11.19 -31.13 10.55
CA LEU A 470 10.76 -32.45 11.03
C LEU A 470 11.67 -33.54 10.48
N LYS A 471 12.16 -34.43 11.35
CA LYS A 471 12.99 -35.59 11.03
C LYS A 471 12.49 -36.82 11.79
N ARG A 472 12.91 -38.02 11.38
CA ARG A 472 12.78 -39.23 12.22
C ARG A 472 13.94 -39.28 13.22
N LYS A 473 13.68 -39.83 14.41
CA LYS A 473 14.68 -39.93 15.47
C LYS A 473 15.94 -40.64 14.98
N GLY A 474 17.10 -40.00 15.15
CA GLY A 474 18.40 -40.52 14.71
C GLY A 474 18.64 -40.60 13.18
N GLN A 475 17.81 -39.95 12.36
CA GLN A 475 18.01 -39.83 10.91
C GLN A 475 18.38 -38.40 10.51
N ASN A 476 19.20 -38.23 9.48
CA ASN A 476 19.57 -36.89 8.99
C ASN A 476 18.56 -36.30 7.99
N ARG A 477 17.74 -37.16 7.38
CA ARG A 477 16.80 -36.76 6.32
C ARG A 477 15.71 -35.85 6.85
N ILE A 478 15.49 -34.74 6.14
CA ILE A 478 14.38 -33.81 6.37
C ILE A 478 13.11 -34.39 5.75
N LEU A 479 12.05 -34.48 6.55
CA LEU A 479 10.73 -34.95 6.14
C LEU A 479 9.79 -33.79 5.77
N ALA A 480 9.88 -32.69 6.50
CA ALA A 480 9.20 -31.43 6.20
C ALA A 480 9.98 -30.26 6.81
N LYS A 481 9.84 -29.08 6.20
CA LYS A 481 10.45 -27.84 6.67
C LYS A 481 9.48 -26.68 6.44
N ASN A 482 9.28 -25.82 7.44
CA ASN A 482 8.53 -24.57 7.29
C ASN A 482 9.21 -23.43 8.07
N THR A 483 8.99 -22.18 7.65
CA THR A 483 9.60 -20.98 8.25
C THR A 483 8.58 -19.86 8.42
N THR A 484 8.69 -19.07 9.48
CA THR A 484 7.85 -17.88 9.67
C THR A 484 8.58 -16.77 10.44
N LEU A 485 8.03 -15.55 10.45
CA LEU A 485 8.51 -14.45 11.28
C LEU A 485 7.78 -14.44 12.62
N VAL A 486 8.54 -14.27 13.70
CA VAL A 486 8.02 -14.16 15.07
C VAL A 486 8.70 -12.98 15.76
N TRP A 487 7.89 -12.14 16.42
CA TRP A 487 8.42 -11.04 17.23
C TRP A 487 8.57 -11.48 18.69
N CYS A 488 9.75 -11.99 19.05
CA CYS A 488 10.09 -12.35 20.42
C CYS A 488 10.15 -11.09 21.31
N GLY A 489 9.55 -11.15 22.50
CA GLY A 489 9.40 -10.00 23.41
C GLY A 489 8.16 -9.13 23.16
N LEU A 490 7.33 -9.46 22.16
CA LEU A 490 6.03 -8.80 21.95
C LEU A 490 4.96 -9.43 22.85
N HIS A 491 4.40 -8.64 23.79
CA HIS A 491 3.29 -9.10 24.62
C HIS A 491 1.94 -8.98 23.91
N ASN A 492 1.64 -7.79 23.40
CA ASN A 492 0.40 -7.52 22.69
C ASN A 492 0.56 -6.29 21.81
N ILE A 493 -0.32 -6.18 20.82
CA ILE A 493 -0.56 -4.96 20.06
C ILE A 493 -1.95 -4.47 20.46
N LYS A 494 -2.01 -3.37 21.22
CA LYS A 494 -3.31 -2.79 21.61
C LYS A 494 -4.00 -2.15 20.40
N ASN A 495 -5.32 -2.03 20.46
CA ASN A 495 -6.11 -1.16 19.57
C ASN A 495 -5.40 0.20 19.57
N ASN A 496 -4.93 0.63 18.40
CA ASN A 496 -3.95 1.71 18.13
C ASN A 496 -2.56 1.29 17.66
N TYR A 497 -2.35 -0.01 17.38
CA TYR A 497 -1.09 -0.53 16.82
C TYR A 497 0.15 -0.15 17.62
N GLN A 498 -0.03 0.04 18.93
CA GLN A 498 1.06 0.27 19.88
C GLN A 498 1.58 -1.09 20.37
N PRO A 499 2.78 -1.52 19.95
CA PRO A 499 3.41 -2.73 20.45
C PRO A 499 3.78 -2.52 21.92
N ILE A 500 3.32 -3.41 22.78
CA ILE A 500 3.74 -3.50 24.18
C ILE A 500 4.85 -4.53 24.25
N LEU A 501 6.02 -4.10 24.70
CA LEU A 501 7.24 -4.89 24.63
C LEU A 501 7.71 -5.25 26.04
N GLN A 502 8.32 -6.41 26.15
CA GLN A 502 9.03 -6.82 27.37
C GLN A 502 10.34 -6.01 27.51
N SER A 503 11.03 -5.78 26.40
CA SER A 503 12.23 -4.94 26.29
C SER A 503 12.44 -4.48 24.85
N LEU A 504 13.35 -3.51 24.63
CA LEU A 504 13.67 -3.01 23.30
C LEU A 504 14.21 -4.15 22.41
N PRO A 505 13.72 -4.31 21.16
CA PRO A 505 14.22 -5.35 20.27
C PRO A 505 15.69 -5.08 19.93
N SER A 506 16.55 -6.06 20.18
CA SER A 506 18.01 -5.97 19.97
C SER A 506 18.39 -5.65 18.53
N ASN A 507 17.51 -6.01 17.58
CA ASN A 507 17.70 -5.78 16.17
C ASN A 507 16.84 -4.65 15.59
N PHE A 508 16.33 -3.74 16.43
CA PHE A 508 15.59 -2.57 15.98
C PHE A 508 16.52 -1.50 15.36
N ILE A 509 16.12 -0.88 14.25
CA ILE A 509 16.89 0.17 13.55
C ILE A 509 16.18 1.52 13.73
N LYS A 510 16.66 2.35 14.66
CA LYS A 510 16.05 3.66 14.98
C LYS A 510 16.02 4.60 13.77
N ASP A 511 17.12 4.70 13.03
CA ASP A 511 17.30 5.67 11.95
C ASP A 511 16.41 5.41 10.71
N ARG A 512 15.94 4.17 10.53
CA ARG A 512 15.05 3.77 9.43
C ARG A 512 13.59 3.66 9.85
N SER A 513 13.29 3.87 11.13
CA SER A 513 11.93 3.84 11.66
C SER A 513 11.30 5.23 11.63
N GLU A 514 10.01 5.29 11.33
CA GLU A 514 9.31 6.56 11.08
C GLU A 514 8.10 6.75 11.99
N ASN A 515 7.88 7.99 12.42
CA ASN A 515 6.78 8.41 13.30
C ASN A 515 6.74 7.70 14.67
N VAL A 516 7.88 7.18 15.13
CA VAL A 516 7.99 6.44 16.39
C VAL A 516 9.16 6.90 17.24
N ARG A 517 8.95 6.93 18.56
CA ARG A 517 10.01 6.99 19.58
C ARG A 517 9.83 5.85 20.57
N PHE A 518 10.88 5.50 21.29
CA PHE A 518 10.79 4.53 22.37
C PHE A 518 10.79 5.25 23.71
N ASP A 519 9.86 4.83 24.56
CA ASP A 519 9.83 5.21 25.97
C ASP A 519 10.48 4.07 26.76
N GLU A 520 11.74 4.26 27.13
CA GLU A 520 12.55 3.26 27.84
C GLU A 520 12.02 2.96 29.24
N ASN A 521 11.30 3.90 29.87
CA ASN A 521 10.74 3.70 31.21
C ASN A 521 9.52 2.77 31.17
N GLU A 522 8.72 2.88 30.11
CA GLU A 522 7.48 2.10 29.96
C GLU A 522 7.61 0.93 28.95
N ASN A 523 8.79 0.71 28.36
CA ASN A 523 9.06 -0.30 27.33
C ASN A 523 8.00 -0.31 26.21
N ARG A 524 7.63 0.88 25.73
CA ARG A 524 6.58 1.06 24.72
C ARG A 524 7.06 1.90 23.55
N VAL A 525 6.48 1.63 22.38
CA VAL A 525 6.59 2.52 21.23
C VAL A 525 5.59 3.65 21.41
N VAL A 526 6.08 4.88 21.40
CA VAL A 526 5.26 6.09 21.44
C VAL A 526 5.24 6.72 20.06
N ILE A 527 4.05 7.12 19.63
CA ILE A 527 3.82 7.78 18.34
C ILE A 527 4.27 9.23 18.47
N LYS A 528 5.07 9.73 17.51
CA LYS A 528 5.54 11.12 17.51
C LYS A 528 4.42 12.09 17.08
N ASP A 529 3.68 11.72 16.04
CA ASP A 529 2.62 12.53 15.45
C ASP A 529 1.40 11.67 15.09
N HIS A 530 0.30 11.88 15.80
CA HIS A 530 -0.98 11.22 15.54
C HIS A 530 -1.69 11.75 14.28
N GLY A 531 -1.21 12.85 13.68
CA GLY A 531 -1.71 13.36 12.41
C GLY A 531 -1.12 12.67 11.18
N ILE A 532 -0.12 11.80 11.35
CA ILE A 532 0.44 10.97 10.27
C ILE A 532 -0.21 9.59 10.36
N PRO A 533 -0.83 9.06 9.29
CA PRO A 533 -1.66 7.87 9.35
C PRO A 533 -0.89 6.56 9.59
N PHE A 534 0.46 6.60 9.56
CA PHE A 534 1.29 5.40 9.64
C PHE A 534 2.46 5.55 10.59
N VAL A 535 2.92 4.42 11.09
CA VAL A 535 4.20 4.22 11.78
C VAL A 535 4.99 3.12 11.08
N THR A 536 6.29 3.31 10.91
CA THR A 536 7.17 2.33 10.27
C THR A 536 8.21 1.86 11.27
N LEU A 537 8.29 0.54 11.50
CA LEU A 537 9.31 -0.09 12.33
C LEU A 537 10.30 -0.84 11.44
N ALA A 538 11.59 -0.54 11.61
CA ALA A 538 12.67 -1.21 10.88
C ALA A 538 13.42 -2.20 11.80
N PHE A 539 13.66 -3.41 11.30
CA PHE A 539 14.38 -4.47 12.00
C PHE A 539 15.50 -5.04 11.13
N LYS A 540 16.64 -5.35 11.75
CA LYS A 540 17.77 -6.01 11.10
C LYS A 540 17.70 -7.52 11.32
N LEU A 541 17.34 -8.28 10.29
CA LEU A 541 17.44 -9.73 10.30
C LEU A 541 18.88 -10.20 10.03
N TYR A 542 19.14 -11.47 10.29
CA TYR A 542 20.41 -12.13 10.01
C TYR A 542 20.83 -11.94 8.53
N GLY A 543 22.13 -11.73 8.30
CA GLY A 543 22.68 -11.49 6.95
C GLY A 543 22.62 -10.02 6.47
N ASN A 544 22.57 -9.03 7.39
CA ASN A 544 22.44 -7.59 7.07
C ASN A 544 21.16 -7.24 6.29
N ARG A 545 20.05 -7.88 6.61
CA ARG A 545 18.77 -7.63 5.94
C ARG A 545 17.89 -6.73 6.77
N ASP A 546 17.35 -5.69 6.17
CA ASP A 546 16.41 -4.81 6.84
C ASP A 546 14.99 -5.19 6.44
N VAL A 547 14.14 -5.37 7.44
CA VAL A 547 12.70 -5.59 7.28
C VAL A 547 11.97 -4.38 7.84
N LEU A 548 11.15 -3.77 6.98
CA LEU A 548 10.28 -2.65 7.33
C LEU A 548 8.87 -3.18 7.50
N ILE A 549 8.24 -2.84 8.63
CA ILE A 549 6.86 -3.19 8.95
C ILE A 549 6.12 -1.88 9.22
N LYS A 550 5.07 -1.62 8.45
CA LYS A 550 4.27 -0.39 8.56
C LYS A 550 2.92 -0.69 9.19
N PHE A 551 2.57 0.03 10.24
CA PHE A 551 1.25 -0.06 10.85
C PHE A 551 0.47 1.22 10.60
N ALA A 552 -0.83 1.10 10.37
CA ALA A 552 -1.71 2.25 10.34
C ALA A 552 -2.10 2.65 11.75
N LEU A 553 -2.18 3.95 12.02
CA LEU A 553 -2.75 4.47 13.25
C LEU A 553 -4.29 4.33 13.22
N PRO A 554 -4.98 4.49 14.37
CA PRO A 554 -6.43 4.51 14.40
C PRO A 554 -7.05 5.54 13.49
N GLY A 555 -8.03 5.11 12.70
CA GLY A 555 -8.88 5.99 11.90
C GLY A 555 -9.25 5.38 10.57
N THR A 556 -9.94 6.19 9.77
CA THR A 556 -10.28 5.89 8.38
C THR A 556 -9.47 6.81 7.46
N TYR A 557 -8.71 6.21 6.56
CA TYR A 557 -7.83 6.91 5.61
C TYR A 557 -8.24 6.58 4.19
N ILE A 558 -8.25 7.61 3.35
CA ILE A 558 -8.69 7.51 1.96
C ILE A 558 -7.48 7.85 1.11
N TYR A 559 -7.11 7.00 0.16
CA TYR A 559 -6.05 7.25 -0.80
C TYR A 559 -6.63 7.24 -2.21
N ILE A 560 -6.05 8.02 -3.10
CA ILE A 560 -6.34 8.01 -4.52
C ILE A 560 -5.08 7.70 -5.31
N ASP A 561 -5.18 6.80 -6.28
CA ASP A 561 -4.12 6.47 -7.23
C ASP A 561 -4.64 6.75 -8.65
N ASP A 562 -3.94 7.57 -9.42
CA ASP A 562 -4.30 7.86 -10.80
C ASP A 562 -3.54 6.95 -11.76
N LEU A 563 -4.24 5.94 -12.29
CA LEU A 563 -3.62 4.96 -13.18
C LEU A 563 -3.25 5.54 -14.55
N SER A 564 -3.68 6.76 -14.90
CA SER A 564 -3.33 7.44 -16.16
C SER A 564 -2.01 8.21 -16.08
N ALA A 565 -1.45 8.41 -14.88
CA ALA A 565 -0.18 9.08 -14.71
C ALA A 565 0.99 8.22 -15.25
N GLU A 566 1.99 8.87 -15.85
CA GLU A 566 3.22 8.20 -16.30
C GLU A 566 3.96 7.49 -15.15
N ILE A 567 3.85 8.05 -13.94
CA ILE A 567 4.36 7.49 -12.69
C ILE A 567 3.20 7.46 -11.70
N ARG A 568 2.79 6.26 -11.27
CA ARG A 568 1.72 6.09 -10.28
C ARG A 568 2.17 6.55 -8.89
N LYS A 569 1.25 7.18 -8.16
CA LYS A 569 1.46 7.66 -6.79
C LYS A 569 0.13 7.67 -6.01
N GLU A 570 0.05 6.86 -4.96
CA GLU A 570 -1.06 6.93 -3.99
C GLU A 570 -0.96 8.25 -3.19
N THR A 571 -2.01 9.06 -3.23
CA THR A 571 -2.13 10.35 -2.53
C THR A 571 -3.22 10.25 -1.46
N LEU A 572 -2.95 10.73 -0.24
CA LEU A 572 -3.92 10.73 0.85
C LEU A 572 -4.97 11.84 0.66
N LEU A 573 -6.24 11.47 0.71
CA LEU A 573 -7.40 12.36 0.68
C LEU A 573 -7.97 12.62 2.08
N LYS A 574 -8.59 13.79 2.22
CA LYS A 574 -9.33 14.16 3.43
C LYS A 574 -10.76 13.63 3.36
N SER A 575 -11.32 13.30 4.52
CA SER A 575 -12.75 12.97 4.61
C SER A 575 -13.61 14.16 4.16
N GLY A 576 -14.62 13.90 3.34
CA GLY A 576 -15.49 14.88 2.74
C GLY A 576 -14.98 15.49 1.43
N SER A 577 -13.79 15.08 0.96
CA SER A 577 -13.27 15.51 -0.34
C SER A 577 -14.24 15.19 -1.48
N THR A 578 -14.30 16.06 -2.47
CA THR A 578 -15.13 15.85 -3.67
C THR A 578 -14.25 15.34 -4.80
N ILE A 579 -14.65 14.28 -5.50
CA ILE A 579 -13.92 13.71 -6.63
C ILE A 579 -14.84 13.69 -7.86
N SER A 580 -14.36 14.31 -8.94
CA SER A 580 -14.97 14.14 -10.25
C SER A 580 -14.71 12.74 -10.79
N ALA A 581 -15.77 11.99 -11.12
CA ALA A 581 -15.69 10.63 -11.65
C ALA A 581 -16.36 10.53 -13.03
N SER A 582 -15.80 9.68 -13.90
CA SER A 582 -16.34 9.37 -15.23
C SER A 582 -16.04 7.91 -15.60
N PHE A 583 -16.69 7.37 -16.63
CA PHE A 583 -16.42 5.99 -17.07
C PHE A 583 -15.05 5.77 -17.71
N SER A 584 -14.44 6.84 -18.23
CA SER A 584 -13.07 6.81 -18.71
C SER A 584 -12.06 7.10 -17.60
N ASP A 585 -12.54 7.42 -16.38
CA ASP A 585 -11.65 7.72 -15.28
C ASP A 585 -10.94 6.46 -14.83
N LYS A 586 -9.62 6.55 -14.79
CA LYS A 586 -8.76 5.46 -14.36
C LYS A 586 -8.30 5.65 -12.92
N LYS A 587 -8.87 6.54 -12.12
CA LYS A 587 -8.48 6.66 -10.70
C LYS A 587 -9.00 5.49 -9.86
N ILE A 588 -8.20 5.06 -8.89
CA ILE A 588 -8.59 4.08 -7.86
C ILE A 588 -8.64 4.79 -6.52
N ILE A 589 -9.72 4.59 -5.78
CA ILE A 589 -9.87 5.02 -4.39
C ILE A 589 -9.61 3.80 -3.51
N ARG A 590 -8.64 3.93 -2.59
CA ARG A 590 -8.40 2.97 -1.51
C ARG A 590 -8.92 3.55 -0.20
N ILE A 591 -9.69 2.78 0.53
CA ILE A 591 -10.14 3.15 1.88
C ILE A 591 -9.57 2.12 2.83
N TYR A 592 -8.84 2.60 3.82
CA TYR A 592 -8.32 1.79 4.91
C TYR A 592 -9.03 2.24 6.20
N SER A 593 -9.47 1.29 7.03
CA SER A 593 -9.97 1.61 8.36
C SER A 593 -9.50 0.60 9.39
N THR A 594 -9.11 1.11 10.56
CA THR A 594 -8.84 0.28 11.74
C THR A 594 -10.10 -0.01 12.56
N GLU A 595 -11.20 0.68 12.27
CA GLU A 595 -12.45 0.58 13.01
C GLU A 595 -13.42 -0.38 12.32
N SER A 596 -14.26 -1.08 13.10
CA SER A 596 -15.36 -1.85 12.50
C SER A 596 -16.49 -0.93 12.04
N GLY A 597 -16.98 -1.17 10.84
CA GLY A 597 -18.11 -0.43 10.27
C GLY A 597 -18.38 -0.80 8.82
N THR A 598 -19.53 -0.35 8.34
CA THR A 598 -19.98 -0.59 6.95
C THR A 598 -19.67 0.62 6.08
N LEU A 599 -19.25 0.35 4.84
CA LEU A 599 -19.07 1.38 3.80
C LEU A 599 -20.29 1.38 2.88
N GLN A 600 -20.88 2.55 2.64
CA GLN A 600 -22.11 2.68 1.87
C GLN A 600 -22.08 3.87 0.89
N ILE A 601 -22.74 3.70 -0.25
CA ILE A 601 -23.12 4.80 -1.15
C ILE A 601 -24.64 4.81 -1.27
N GLY A 602 -25.27 5.85 -0.75
CA GLY A 602 -26.72 5.89 -0.58
C GLY A 602 -27.22 4.75 0.30
N ASN A 603 -28.15 3.95 -0.21
CA ASN A 603 -28.68 2.78 0.50
C ASN A 603 -27.91 1.49 0.20
N ARG A 604 -26.88 1.55 -0.65
CA ARG A 604 -26.15 0.36 -1.09
C ARG A 604 -24.89 0.16 -0.24
N MET A 605 -24.80 -1.01 0.38
CA MET A 605 -23.60 -1.45 1.08
C MET A 605 -22.55 -1.90 0.07
N LEU A 606 -21.35 -1.33 0.19
CA LEU A 606 -20.17 -1.66 -0.62
C LEU A 606 -19.20 -2.57 0.13
N HIS A 607 -19.13 -2.40 1.46
CA HIS A 607 -18.31 -3.23 2.35
C HIS A 607 -18.97 -3.37 3.72
N ASP A 608 -18.86 -4.56 4.31
CA ASP A 608 -19.59 -4.95 5.52
C ASP A 608 -18.80 -4.65 6.82
N ASP A 609 -17.53 -5.07 6.94
CA ASP A 609 -16.75 -4.82 8.15
C ASP A 609 -15.23 -4.86 7.92
N PHE A 610 -14.57 -3.74 8.22
CA PHE A 610 -13.11 -3.60 8.12
C PHE A 610 -12.32 -4.45 9.12
N LYS A 611 -12.94 -5.04 10.16
CA LYS A 611 -12.25 -6.04 11.01
C LYS A 611 -11.86 -7.30 10.26
N LYS A 612 -12.64 -7.70 9.24
CA LYS A 612 -12.34 -8.88 8.42
C LYS A 612 -11.24 -8.55 7.41
N LYS A 613 -11.31 -7.36 6.82
CA LYS A 613 -10.32 -6.84 5.86
C LYS A 613 -10.11 -5.35 6.11
N PRO A 614 -8.93 -4.91 6.60
CA PRO A 614 -8.73 -3.52 7.06
C PRO A 614 -8.67 -2.49 5.92
N TRP A 615 -8.89 -2.90 4.67
CA TRP A 615 -8.94 -2.00 3.53
C TRP A 615 -9.80 -2.53 2.38
N VAL A 616 -10.31 -1.60 1.56
CA VAL A 616 -11.01 -1.84 0.30
C VAL A 616 -10.50 -0.90 -0.77
N LYS A 617 -10.60 -1.31 -2.04
CA LYS A 617 -10.26 -0.46 -3.21
C LYS A 617 -11.41 -0.50 -4.21
N TYR A 618 -11.74 0.66 -4.79
CA TYR A 618 -12.74 0.78 -5.86
C TYR A 618 -12.21 1.72 -6.94
N SER A 619 -12.43 1.40 -8.22
CA SER A 619 -12.22 2.39 -9.27
C SER A 619 -13.26 3.50 -9.15
N THR A 620 -12.90 4.73 -9.48
CA THR A 620 -13.85 5.85 -9.52
C THR A 620 -14.97 5.56 -10.53
N ALA A 621 -14.66 4.88 -11.63
CA ALA A 621 -15.65 4.41 -12.60
C ALA A 621 -16.65 3.40 -12.01
N ALA A 622 -16.22 2.43 -11.20
CA ALA A 622 -17.12 1.46 -10.56
C ALA A 622 -18.00 2.13 -9.49
N LEU A 623 -17.45 3.07 -8.72
CA LEU A 623 -18.25 3.86 -7.78
C LEU A 623 -19.24 4.78 -8.52
N PHE A 624 -18.86 5.28 -9.69
CA PHE A 624 -19.71 6.12 -10.53
C PHE A 624 -20.98 5.41 -10.99
N ASP A 625 -20.93 4.10 -11.25
CA ASP A 625 -22.11 3.27 -11.56
C ASP A 625 -23.13 3.19 -10.42
N HIS A 626 -22.75 3.56 -9.21
CA HIS A 626 -23.60 3.50 -8.02
C HIS A 626 -24.10 4.86 -7.56
N ILE A 627 -23.76 5.94 -8.28
CA ILE A 627 -24.30 7.28 -8.01
C ILE A 627 -25.74 7.35 -8.54
N ASP A 628 -26.66 7.78 -7.68
CA ASP A 628 -28.05 8.01 -8.06
C ASP A 628 -28.49 9.48 -7.83
N SER A 629 -29.78 9.76 -8.00
CA SER A 629 -30.33 11.11 -7.85
C SER A 629 -30.35 11.66 -6.42
N VAL A 630 -30.15 10.82 -5.42
CA VAL A 630 -30.25 11.15 -3.99
C VAL A 630 -28.91 10.94 -3.27
N SER A 631 -28.09 10.00 -3.73
CA SER A 631 -26.81 9.64 -3.12
C SER A 631 -25.64 9.76 -4.08
N ASN A 632 -24.80 10.74 -3.80
CA ASN A 632 -23.48 10.90 -4.41
C ASN A 632 -22.36 10.87 -3.36
N THR A 633 -22.69 10.48 -2.12
CA THR A 633 -21.79 10.52 -0.98
C THR A 633 -21.43 9.12 -0.54
N LEU A 634 -20.14 8.83 -0.52
CA LEU A 634 -19.56 7.63 0.07
C LEU A 634 -19.40 7.86 1.58
N SER A 635 -20.08 7.06 2.39
CA SER A 635 -20.16 7.23 3.83
C SER A 635 -19.69 5.98 4.57
N PHE A 636 -19.03 6.20 5.70
CA PHE A 636 -18.62 5.15 6.63
C PHE A 636 -19.52 5.20 7.85
N HIS A 637 -20.18 4.08 8.15
CA HIS A 637 -21.10 3.94 9.28
C HIS A 637 -20.51 2.99 10.31
N THR A 638 -20.22 3.52 11.49
CA THR A 638 -19.83 2.74 12.68
C THR A 638 -21.01 2.63 13.64
N GLU A 639 -20.85 1.87 14.72
CA GLU A 639 -21.85 1.82 15.80
C GLU A 639 -22.09 3.19 16.46
N ASN A 640 -21.08 4.07 16.45
CA ASN A 640 -21.09 5.31 17.21
C ASN A 640 -21.35 6.56 16.35
N TYR A 641 -20.98 6.54 15.06
CA TYR A 641 -21.08 7.72 14.21
C TYR A 641 -21.17 7.36 12.71
N THR A 642 -21.54 8.35 11.91
CA THR A 642 -21.47 8.29 10.45
C THR A 642 -20.55 9.40 9.96
N GLU A 643 -19.58 9.04 9.13
CA GLU A 643 -18.61 9.96 8.55
C GLU A 643 -18.73 9.96 7.03
N VAL A 644 -18.81 11.16 6.45
CA VAL A 644 -18.79 11.34 5.00
C VAL A 644 -17.34 11.26 4.54
N LEU A 645 -17.01 10.20 3.79
CA LEU A 645 -15.67 9.97 3.26
C LEU A 645 -15.43 10.76 1.99
N LEU A 646 -16.30 10.65 0.99
CA LEU A 646 -16.12 11.29 -0.32
C LEU A 646 -17.45 11.74 -0.92
N ASN A 647 -17.42 12.80 -1.72
CA ASN A 647 -18.51 13.21 -2.59
C ASN A 647 -18.13 12.97 -4.05
N LEU A 648 -18.84 12.12 -4.77
CA LEU A 648 -18.59 11.84 -6.17
C LEU A 648 -19.45 12.75 -7.06
N VAL A 649 -18.87 13.33 -8.12
CA VAL A 649 -19.57 14.28 -9.00
C VAL A 649 -19.27 13.97 -10.47
N SER A 650 -20.25 14.09 -11.36
CA SER A 650 -20.03 14.14 -12.82
C SER A 650 -19.83 15.60 -13.25
N PRO A 651 -18.78 15.97 -14.01
CA PRO A 651 -18.68 17.32 -14.56
C PRO A 651 -19.62 17.45 -15.76
N HIS A 652 -20.48 18.49 -15.77
CA HIS A 652 -21.35 18.83 -16.89
C HIS A 652 -21.01 20.23 -17.42
N PHE A 653 -20.41 20.27 -18.60
CA PHE A 653 -19.98 21.51 -19.22
C PHE A 653 -21.17 22.29 -19.80
N ILE A 654 -21.16 23.61 -19.60
CA ILE A 654 -22.14 24.54 -20.20
C ILE A 654 -21.44 25.81 -20.73
N LYS A 655 -22.12 26.54 -21.62
CA LYS A 655 -21.68 27.80 -22.26
C LYS A 655 -22.79 28.86 -22.16
N ASP A 656 -22.44 30.10 -22.51
CA ASP A 656 -23.36 31.25 -22.61
C ASP A 656 -24.18 31.52 -21.33
N TRP A 657 -23.57 31.31 -20.15
CA TRP A 657 -24.24 31.57 -18.88
C TRP A 657 -24.51 33.07 -18.71
N GLN A 658 -25.76 33.41 -18.41
CA GLN A 658 -26.19 34.75 -18.07
C GLN A 658 -27.24 34.70 -16.97
N ALA A 659 -26.91 35.21 -15.78
CA ALA A 659 -27.86 35.35 -14.68
C ALA A 659 -28.25 36.83 -14.50
N SER A 660 -29.55 37.11 -14.42
CA SER A 660 -30.10 38.44 -14.16
C SER A 660 -31.09 38.37 -13.01
N SER A 661 -31.00 39.33 -12.09
CA SER A 661 -31.92 39.45 -10.95
C SER A 661 -32.92 40.57 -11.22
N LYS A 662 -34.20 40.26 -11.08
CA LYS A 662 -35.30 41.22 -10.99
C LYS A 662 -35.71 41.37 -9.52
N GLN A 663 -36.69 42.24 -9.23
CA GLN A 663 -37.06 42.55 -7.85
C GLN A 663 -37.60 41.34 -7.06
N ASP A 664 -38.21 40.38 -7.73
CA ASP A 664 -38.93 39.22 -7.17
C ASP A 664 -38.58 37.88 -7.83
N SER A 665 -37.63 37.90 -8.78
CA SER A 665 -37.29 36.72 -9.58
C SER A 665 -35.85 36.75 -10.09
N ILE A 666 -35.32 35.57 -10.38
CA ILE A 666 -34.00 35.37 -10.98
C ILE A 666 -34.21 34.68 -12.32
N GLU A 667 -33.67 35.24 -13.39
CA GLU A 667 -33.66 34.63 -14.71
C GLU A 667 -32.22 34.22 -15.07
N VAL A 668 -32.05 32.96 -15.47
CA VAL A 668 -30.76 32.38 -15.83
C VAL A 668 -30.87 31.71 -17.18
N ASP A 669 -30.07 32.17 -18.13
CA ASP A 669 -29.95 31.59 -19.47
C ASP A 669 -28.61 30.86 -19.57
N PHE A 670 -28.60 29.66 -20.16
CA PHE A 670 -27.38 28.90 -20.42
C PHE A 670 -27.56 27.87 -21.56
N THR A 671 -26.45 27.50 -22.19
CA THR A 671 -26.40 26.51 -23.28
C THR A 671 -25.68 25.24 -22.81
N SER A 672 -26.32 24.07 -22.91
CA SER A 672 -25.72 22.77 -22.62
C SER A 672 -25.16 22.09 -23.87
N PHE A 673 -24.17 21.20 -23.74
CA PHE A 673 -23.67 20.45 -24.91
C PHE A 673 -24.59 19.28 -25.30
N THR A 674 -25.26 18.67 -24.33
CA THR A 674 -26.25 17.62 -24.54
C THR A 674 -27.60 18.02 -23.95
N PRO A 675 -28.71 17.38 -24.37
CA PRO A 675 -30.03 17.70 -23.84
C PRO A 675 -30.10 17.49 -22.32
N LEU A 676 -30.56 18.53 -21.62
CA LEU A 676 -30.83 18.52 -20.19
C LEU A 676 -32.25 18.01 -19.95
N SER A 677 -32.43 17.18 -18.92
CA SER A 677 -33.74 16.61 -18.55
C SER A 677 -34.32 17.23 -17.27
N SER A 678 -33.46 17.47 -16.28
CA SER A 678 -33.83 18.07 -15.00
C SER A 678 -32.68 18.94 -14.48
N LEU A 679 -32.99 19.88 -13.59
CA LEU A 679 -32.04 20.72 -12.90
C LEU A 679 -32.36 20.73 -11.39
N ALA A 680 -31.38 20.40 -10.56
CA ALA A 680 -31.47 20.42 -9.11
C ALA A 680 -30.76 21.67 -8.60
N ILE A 681 -31.45 22.43 -7.76
CA ILE A 681 -30.90 23.60 -7.10
C ILE A 681 -30.80 23.29 -5.62
N SER A 682 -29.58 23.37 -5.11
CA SER A 682 -29.32 23.32 -3.67
C SER A 682 -29.11 24.76 -3.19
N ALA A 683 -30.07 25.29 -2.42
CA ALA A 683 -30.02 26.63 -1.88
C ALA A 683 -29.63 26.58 -0.40
N VAL A 684 -28.63 27.36 -0.02
CA VAL A 684 -28.11 27.47 1.35
C VAL A 684 -28.21 28.91 1.81
N GLU A 685 -28.89 29.15 2.93
CA GLU A 685 -28.92 30.46 3.59
C GLU A 685 -27.77 30.56 4.61
N LEU A 686 -26.80 31.42 4.31
CA LEU A 686 -25.51 31.45 4.99
C LEU A 686 -25.56 31.94 6.44
N VAL A 687 -26.63 32.63 6.87
CA VAL A 687 -26.74 33.14 8.24
C VAL A 687 -27.34 32.08 9.17
N SER A 688 -28.45 31.47 8.79
CA SER A 688 -29.27 30.52 9.58
C SER A 688 -28.96 29.05 9.35
N ASP A 689 -28.26 28.70 8.27
CA ASP A 689 -28.00 27.31 7.84
C ASP A 689 -29.22 26.57 7.29
N THR A 690 -30.23 27.33 6.89
CA THR A 690 -31.39 26.75 6.23
C THR A 690 -30.96 26.24 4.86
N GLN A 691 -31.14 24.95 4.62
CA GLN A 691 -30.83 24.30 3.34
C GLN A 691 -32.11 23.78 2.71
N GLN A 692 -32.21 23.91 1.39
CA GLN A 692 -33.28 23.32 0.61
C GLN A 692 -32.75 22.82 -0.73
N LYS A 693 -33.31 21.71 -1.21
CA LYS A 693 -33.01 21.15 -2.52
C LYS A 693 -34.30 21.04 -3.32
N LYS A 694 -34.35 21.65 -4.51
CA LYS A 694 -35.50 21.62 -5.42
C LYS A 694 -35.07 21.11 -6.78
N VAL A 695 -35.93 20.31 -7.41
CA VAL A 695 -35.69 19.76 -8.76
C VAL A 695 -36.72 20.34 -9.72
N PHE A 696 -36.23 20.86 -10.84
CA PHE A 696 -37.00 21.46 -11.92
C PHE A 696 -36.84 20.58 -13.17
N ASP A 697 -37.92 19.93 -13.58
CA ASP A 697 -37.94 19.17 -14.83
C ASP A 697 -38.19 20.11 -16.02
N VAL A 698 -37.50 19.85 -17.12
CA VAL A 698 -37.62 20.66 -18.33
C VAL A 698 -39.05 20.64 -18.85
N ASN A 699 -39.62 21.82 -19.07
CA ASN A 699 -40.98 22.03 -19.60
C ASN A 699 -42.11 21.42 -18.74
N ALA A 700 -41.86 21.14 -17.47
CA ALA A 700 -42.87 20.60 -16.54
C ALA A 700 -43.85 21.65 -15.99
N GLY A 701 -43.72 22.93 -16.39
CA GLY A 701 -44.54 24.05 -15.93
C GLY A 701 -44.00 24.73 -14.66
N LEU A 702 -44.79 25.66 -14.12
CA LEU A 702 -44.41 26.44 -12.93
C LEU A 702 -44.53 25.58 -11.67
N LEU A 703 -43.41 25.39 -10.98
CA LEU A 703 -43.35 24.79 -9.66
C LEU A 703 -43.73 25.85 -8.62
N THR A 704 -44.96 25.77 -8.11
CA THR A 704 -45.53 26.77 -7.19
C THR A 704 -44.93 26.61 -5.80
N PRO A 705 -44.26 27.63 -5.24
CA PRO A 705 -43.59 27.50 -3.95
C PRO A 705 -44.56 27.52 -2.77
N VAL A 706 -44.30 26.71 -1.75
CA VAL A 706 -44.88 26.88 -0.39
C VAL A 706 -44.11 27.99 0.33
N LEU A 707 -44.73 28.63 1.33
CA LEU A 707 -44.05 29.64 2.17
C LEU A 707 -42.74 29.08 2.74
N GLY A 708 -41.62 29.76 2.48
CA GLY A 708 -40.27 29.36 2.88
C GLY A 708 -39.49 28.59 1.81
N GLU A 709 -40.08 28.26 0.66
CA GLU A 709 -39.45 27.44 -0.37
C GLU A 709 -39.18 28.19 -1.68
N LEU A 710 -38.13 27.76 -2.40
CA LEU A 710 -37.82 28.22 -3.74
C LEU A 710 -38.81 27.62 -4.75
N GLY A 711 -39.39 28.47 -5.60
CA GLY A 711 -40.24 28.07 -6.72
C GLY A 711 -39.67 28.58 -8.05
N GLY A 712 -40.23 28.13 -9.16
CA GLY A 712 -39.71 28.49 -10.47
C GLY A 712 -40.09 27.52 -11.58
N MET A 713 -39.49 27.72 -12.76
CA MET A 713 -39.65 26.84 -13.92
C MET A 713 -38.38 26.79 -14.76
N LEU A 714 -38.21 25.69 -15.48
CA LEU A 714 -37.11 25.47 -16.42
C LEU A 714 -37.69 25.22 -17.81
N ILE A 715 -37.30 26.04 -18.78
CA ILE A 715 -37.82 26.03 -20.15
C ILE A 715 -36.66 25.83 -21.12
N VAL A 716 -36.88 25.09 -22.21
CA VAL A 716 -35.97 25.06 -23.37
C VAL A 716 -36.42 26.12 -24.37
N GLU A 717 -35.54 27.02 -24.79
CA GLU A 717 -35.86 27.98 -25.85
C GLU A 717 -36.05 27.26 -27.18
N ASP A 718 -37.18 27.52 -27.84
CA ASP A 718 -37.65 26.77 -29.00
C ASP A 718 -36.80 27.11 -30.24
N GLY A 719 -35.98 26.15 -30.66
CA GLY A 719 -35.14 26.21 -31.86
C GLY A 719 -34.67 24.81 -32.28
N LEU A 720 -34.15 24.68 -33.51
CA LEU A 720 -33.62 23.42 -34.06
C LEU A 720 -32.53 22.75 -33.19
N ILE A 721 -31.99 23.46 -32.19
CA ILE A 721 -30.94 23.03 -31.27
C ILE A 721 -31.53 22.98 -29.84
N LYS A 722 -31.87 21.77 -29.34
CA LYS A 722 -32.53 21.49 -28.03
C LYS A 722 -31.66 21.74 -26.78
N ASN A 723 -30.75 22.70 -26.83
CA ASN A 723 -29.65 22.83 -25.88
C ASN A 723 -29.59 24.19 -25.16
N LYS A 724 -30.45 25.15 -25.51
CA LYS A 724 -30.51 26.44 -24.82
C LYS A 724 -31.65 26.44 -23.80
N HIS A 725 -31.33 26.75 -22.56
CA HIS A 725 -32.23 26.64 -21.41
C HIS A 725 -32.40 28.00 -20.74
N LYS A 726 -33.62 28.24 -20.25
CA LYS A 726 -33.99 29.39 -19.44
C LYS A 726 -34.62 28.92 -18.13
N LEU A 727 -33.96 29.23 -17.02
CA LEU A 727 -34.43 28.99 -15.67
C LEU A 727 -34.98 30.29 -15.09
N GLN A 728 -36.22 30.26 -14.60
CA GLN A 728 -36.83 31.37 -13.88
C GLN A 728 -37.15 30.93 -12.46
N LEU A 729 -36.58 31.61 -11.46
CA LEU A 729 -36.80 31.34 -10.04
C LEU A 729 -37.57 32.49 -9.40
N HIS A 730 -38.52 32.19 -8.53
CA HIS A 730 -39.28 33.18 -7.77
C HIS A 730 -38.77 33.27 -6.33
N THR A 731 -38.55 34.49 -5.84
CA THR A 731 -38.04 34.74 -4.48
C THR A 731 -39.12 35.17 -3.49
N GLU A 732 -40.35 35.42 -3.93
CA GLU A 732 -41.44 35.96 -3.10
C GLU A 732 -41.71 35.15 -1.83
N ASN A 733 -41.52 33.83 -1.89
CA ASN A 733 -41.75 32.91 -0.78
C ASN A 733 -40.47 32.49 -0.05
N LEU A 734 -39.28 32.94 -0.47
CA LEU A 734 -38.03 32.67 0.24
C LEU A 734 -37.97 33.48 1.54
N THR A 735 -37.40 32.86 2.59
CA THR A 735 -37.20 33.57 3.86
C THR A 735 -36.06 34.58 3.76
N ASP A 736 -36.12 35.63 4.57
CA ASP A 736 -35.10 36.67 4.64
C ASP A 736 -33.72 36.10 4.99
N GLY A 737 -32.73 36.42 4.15
CA GLY A 737 -31.38 35.90 4.32
C GLY A 737 -30.48 36.06 3.10
N ALA A 738 -29.25 35.60 3.27
CA ALA A 738 -28.21 35.62 2.26
C ALA A 738 -28.08 34.22 1.64
N TRP A 739 -28.65 34.05 0.45
CA TRP A 739 -28.80 32.76 -0.20
C TRP A 739 -27.74 32.54 -1.28
N VAL A 740 -27.13 31.36 -1.25
CA VAL A 740 -26.27 30.83 -2.33
C VAL A 740 -26.96 29.62 -2.94
N LEU A 741 -27.14 29.65 -4.25
CA LEU A 741 -27.79 28.58 -5.02
C LEU A 741 -26.75 27.90 -5.89
N THR A 742 -26.51 26.61 -5.63
CA THR A 742 -25.67 25.75 -6.47
C THR A 742 -26.55 24.90 -7.37
N LEU A 743 -26.10 24.73 -8.62
CA LEU A 743 -26.88 24.09 -9.67
C LEU A 743 -26.21 22.80 -10.12
N ASP A 744 -26.92 21.70 -9.95
CA ASP A 744 -26.58 20.41 -10.53
C ASP A 744 -27.63 20.09 -11.62
N CYS A 745 -27.25 19.41 -12.70
CA CYS A 745 -28.16 19.10 -13.80
C CYS A 745 -28.14 17.61 -14.15
N LYS A 746 -29.26 17.14 -14.69
CA LYS A 746 -29.41 15.78 -15.22
C LYS A 746 -29.30 15.81 -16.74
N MET A 747 -28.12 15.52 -17.26
CA MET A 747 -27.85 15.40 -18.70
C MET A 747 -27.67 13.92 -19.04
N THR A 748 -28.25 13.48 -20.17
CA THR A 748 -28.20 12.07 -20.63
C THR A 748 -28.55 11.03 -19.55
N GLY A 749 -29.48 11.38 -18.65
CA GLY A 749 -29.94 10.49 -17.58
C GLY A 749 -29.14 10.57 -16.28
N ARG A 750 -28.13 11.45 -16.16
CA ARG A 750 -27.20 11.49 -15.01
C ARG A 750 -26.99 12.86 -14.41
N TRP A 751 -26.92 12.92 -13.09
CA TRP A 751 -26.65 14.14 -12.34
C TRP A 751 -25.18 14.53 -12.39
N GLY A 752 -24.91 15.81 -12.49
CA GLY A 752 -23.58 16.39 -12.44
C GLY A 752 -23.61 17.88 -12.20
N ARG A 753 -22.48 18.45 -11.80
CA ARG A 753 -22.37 19.88 -11.46
C ARG A 753 -22.09 20.71 -12.70
N LEU A 754 -22.72 21.89 -12.78
CA LEU A 754 -22.49 22.83 -13.85
C LEU A 754 -21.13 23.52 -13.70
N THR A 755 -20.25 23.32 -14.68
CA THR A 755 -18.93 23.96 -14.74
C THR A 755 -18.61 24.49 -16.14
N ASN A 756 -17.65 25.41 -16.23
CA ASN A 756 -17.04 25.75 -17.52
C ASN A 756 -15.99 24.69 -17.92
N GLU A 757 -15.37 24.85 -19.10
CA GLU A 757 -14.31 23.93 -19.58
C GLU A 757 -13.06 23.90 -18.68
N ARG A 758 -12.84 24.93 -17.87
CA ARG A 758 -11.74 25.03 -16.89
C ARG A 758 -12.08 24.37 -15.53
N GLY A 759 -13.34 23.97 -15.31
CA GLY A 759 -13.82 23.42 -14.05
C GLY A 759 -14.35 24.45 -13.05
N ASP A 760 -14.45 25.73 -13.44
CA ASP A 760 -14.98 26.79 -12.60
C ASP A 760 -16.50 26.60 -12.44
N GLN A 761 -17.02 26.76 -11.22
CA GLN A 761 -18.41 26.45 -10.88
C GLN A 761 -19.34 27.63 -11.17
N PHE A 762 -20.53 27.31 -11.69
CA PHE A 762 -21.62 28.28 -11.83
C PHE A 762 -22.48 28.31 -10.56
N VAL A 763 -22.70 29.51 -10.04
CA VAL A 763 -23.44 29.77 -8.79
C VAL A 763 -24.27 31.04 -8.92
N ILE A 764 -25.32 31.15 -8.12
CA ILE A 764 -26.13 32.36 -8.00
C ILE A 764 -26.16 32.79 -6.53
N GLY A 765 -25.84 34.05 -6.27
CA GLY A 765 -26.00 34.66 -4.95
C GLY A 765 -27.14 35.68 -4.96
N VAL A 766 -28.00 35.64 -3.95
CA VAL A 766 -29.05 36.66 -3.76
C VAL A 766 -29.27 36.98 -2.29
N ILE A 767 -29.66 38.22 -2.00
CA ILE A 767 -30.09 38.64 -0.68
C ILE A 767 -31.58 38.91 -0.73
N VAL A 768 -32.32 38.19 0.10
CA VAL A 768 -33.79 38.26 0.12
C VAL A 768 -34.22 39.00 1.38
N VAL A 769 -35.11 40.00 1.20
CA VAL A 769 -35.75 40.77 2.27
C VAL A 769 -37.23 40.93 1.92
N ASN A 770 -38.12 40.41 2.76
CA ASN A 770 -39.57 40.35 2.53
C ASN A 770 -39.94 39.80 1.14
N GLY A 771 -39.26 38.71 0.72
CA GLY A 771 -39.47 38.05 -0.58
C GLY A 771 -38.88 38.79 -1.79
N ARG A 772 -38.23 39.94 -1.59
CA ARG A 772 -37.62 40.75 -2.66
C ARG A 772 -36.10 40.64 -2.66
N ILE A 773 -35.51 40.67 -3.84
CA ILE A 773 -34.05 40.74 -4.01
C ILE A 773 -33.60 42.17 -3.71
N GLU A 774 -32.71 42.32 -2.74
CA GLU A 774 -32.09 43.59 -2.36
C GLU A 774 -30.56 43.52 -2.45
N GLU A 775 -29.91 44.68 -2.44
CA GLU A 775 -28.46 44.76 -2.27
C GLU A 775 -28.07 44.44 -0.83
N TYR A 776 -26.81 44.03 -0.63
CA TYR A 776 -26.27 43.84 0.71
C TYR A 776 -26.32 45.14 1.51
N GLY A 777 -26.85 45.08 2.72
CA GLY A 777 -26.99 46.27 3.55
C GLY A 777 -27.45 46.02 4.99
N PHE A 778 -28.09 47.04 5.55
CA PHE A 778 -28.36 47.17 6.99
C PHE A 778 -29.08 45.97 7.63
N ASN A 779 -29.97 45.29 6.88
CA ASN A 779 -30.76 44.17 7.41
C ASN A 779 -29.87 42.98 7.82
N ILE A 780 -28.90 42.60 6.98
CA ILE A 780 -27.96 41.52 7.27
C ILE A 780 -26.99 41.95 8.37
N GLU A 781 -26.43 43.17 8.28
CA GLU A 781 -25.50 43.68 9.30
C GLU A 781 -26.13 43.77 10.69
N ARG A 782 -27.39 44.22 10.77
CA ARG A 782 -28.14 44.26 12.02
C ARG A 782 -28.32 42.86 12.60
N ARG A 783 -28.62 41.86 11.77
CA ARG A 783 -28.76 40.46 12.22
C ARG A 783 -27.43 39.93 12.75
N LEU A 784 -26.31 40.17 12.06
CA LEU A 784 -24.98 39.79 12.53
C LEU A 784 -24.63 40.40 13.90
N LYS A 785 -25.02 41.65 14.16
CA LYS A 785 -24.74 42.32 15.45
C LYS A 785 -25.40 41.64 16.66
N TYR A 786 -26.52 40.95 16.48
CA TYR A 786 -27.23 40.26 17.56
C TYR A 786 -26.79 38.81 17.80
N LEU A 787 -25.93 38.27 16.93
CA LEU A 787 -25.41 36.91 17.06
C LEU A 787 -24.24 36.84 18.02
N ASN A 788 -24.11 35.71 18.70
CA ASN A 788 -22.95 35.45 19.56
C ASN A 788 -21.70 35.06 18.74
N GLN A 789 -20.56 35.01 19.42
CA GLN A 789 -19.26 34.71 18.80
C GLN A 789 -19.21 33.34 18.09
N LEU A 790 -19.84 32.31 18.68
CA LEU A 790 -19.87 30.96 18.12
C LEU A 790 -20.69 30.91 16.83
N GLU A 791 -21.84 31.56 16.81
CA GLU A 791 -22.71 31.68 15.64
C GLU A 791 -22.01 32.42 14.50
N LYS A 792 -21.38 33.57 14.81
CA LYS A 792 -20.57 34.34 13.85
C LYS A 792 -19.42 33.50 13.28
N THR A 793 -18.78 32.68 14.10
CA THR A 793 -17.71 31.75 13.65
C THR A 793 -18.24 30.71 12.67
N LYS A 794 -19.41 30.13 12.93
CA LYS A 794 -20.06 29.20 11.99
C LYS A 794 -20.44 29.87 10.68
N ILE A 795 -20.91 31.12 10.72
CA ILE A 795 -21.19 31.91 9.51
C ILE A 795 -19.89 32.17 8.74
N LEU A 796 -18.84 32.65 9.42
CA LEU A 796 -17.55 32.90 8.79
C LEU A 796 -17.00 31.63 8.14
N ASN A 797 -17.07 30.47 8.79
CA ASN A 797 -16.67 29.21 8.20
C ASN A 797 -17.42 28.96 6.88
N ARG A 798 -18.76 29.04 6.89
CA ARG A 798 -19.60 28.84 5.69
C ARG A 798 -19.26 29.80 4.56
N VAL A 799 -19.16 31.09 4.86
CA VAL A 799 -18.79 32.12 3.88
C VAL A 799 -17.38 31.88 3.34
N ASN A 800 -16.41 31.58 4.21
CA ASN A 800 -15.03 31.31 3.82
C ASN A 800 -14.95 30.09 2.89
N ASN A 801 -15.82 29.09 3.10
CA ASN A 801 -15.83 27.90 2.25
C ASN A 801 -16.69 27.94 0.99
N GLN A 802 -17.55 28.96 0.85
CA GLN A 802 -18.00 29.39 -0.47
C GLN A 802 -16.89 30.13 -1.22
N LEU A 803 -16.16 31.03 -0.54
CA LEU A 803 -15.11 31.84 -1.16
C LEU A 803 -13.84 31.05 -1.55
N SER A 804 -13.65 29.83 -1.04
CA SER A 804 -12.58 28.94 -1.49
C SER A 804 -12.86 28.28 -2.84
N THR A 805 -14.11 28.26 -3.30
CA THR A 805 -14.50 27.66 -4.57
C THR A 805 -14.13 28.57 -5.75
N CYS A 806 -13.60 27.98 -6.83
CA CYS A 806 -13.35 28.71 -8.06
C CYS A 806 -14.68 28.94 -8.80
N PHE A 807 -15.22 30.14 -8.70
CA PHE A 807 -16.43 30.54 -9.44
C PHE A 807 -16.08 31.09 -10.82
N GLU A 808 -16.95 30.82 -11.78
CA GLU A 808 -16.85 31.39 -13.12
C GLU A 808 -17.02 32.94 -13.07
N LEU A 809 -16.35 33.65 -13.98
CA LEU A 809 -16.24 35.11 -13.94
C LEU A 809 -17.61 35.82 -13.96
N SER A 810 -18.56 35.31 -14.74
CA SER A 810 -19.91 35.89 -14.88
C SER A 810 -20.75 35.80 -13.60
N CYS A 811 -20.45 34.85 -12.70
CA CYS A 811 -21.17 34.69 -11.44
C CYS A 811 -20.84 35.79 -10.42
N TRP A 812 -19.65 36.41 -10.50
CA TRP A 812 -19.14 37.33 -9.48
C TRP A 812 -20.02 38.55 -9.24
N GLN A 813 -20.77 39.01 -10.24
CA GLN A 813 -21.73 40.11 -10.04
C GLN A 813 -22.79 39.73 -8.99
N SER A 814 -23.34 38.51 -9.09
CA SER A 814 -24.38 38.01 -8.18
C SER A 814 -23.87 37.64 -6.78
N VAL A 815 -22.60 37.20 -6.66
CA VAL A 815 -22.01 36.77 -5.39
C VAL A 815 -21.06 37.78 -4.76
N SER A 816 -20.90 38.97 -5.34
CA SER A 816 -19.98 40.02 -4.87
C SER A 816 -20.17 40.39 -3.39
N TRP A 817 -21.41 40.30 -2.90
CA TRP A 817 -21.75 40.53 -1.49
C TRP A 817 -21.12 39.52 -0.52
N LEU A 818 -20.70 38.32 -0.97
CA LEU A 818 -19.98 37.36 -0.12
C LEU A 818 -18.70 37.97 0.44
N LYS A 819 -17.97 38.72 -0.39
CA LYS A 819 -16.77 39.44 0.04
C LYS A 819 -17.11 40.49 1.10
N THR A 820 -18.18 41.25 0.92
CA THR A 820 -18.61 42.27 1.88
C THR A 820 -19.04 41.66 3.21
N LEU A 821 -19.81 40.57 3.18
CA LEU A 821 -20.19 39.80 4.36
C LEU A 821 -18.96 39.24 5.09
N TRP A 822 -18.03 38.64 4.35
CA TRP A 822 -16.78 38.14 4.89
C TRP A 822 -15.96 39.25 5.55
N LEU A 823 -15.80 40.40 4.88
CA LEU A 823 -15.11 41.58 5.42
C LEU A 823 -15.77 42.10 6.70
N SER A 824 -17.11 42.10 6.78
CA SER A 824 -17.84 42.50 7.98
C SER A 824 -17.53 41.58 9.17
N LEU A 825 -17.51 40.26 8.94
CA LEU A 825 -17.21 39.25 9.96
C LEU A 825 -15.76 39.35 10.44
N ILE A 826 -14.78 39.45 9.54
CA ILE A 826 -13.38 39.49 9.96
C ILE A 826 -12.99 40.82 10.64
N ASN A 827 -13.76 41.89 10.42
CA ASN A 827 -13.55 43.17 11.09
C ASN A 827 -14.25 43.26 12.46
N ASP A 828 -15.02 42.24 12.84
CA ASP A 828 -15.59 42.12 14.17
C ASP A 828 -14.48 41.77 15.19
N GLY A 829 -14.17 42.72 16.08
CA GLY A 829 -13.12 42.57 17.08
C GLY A 829 -13.40 41.51 18.14
N GLU A 830 -14.67 41.22 18.44
CA GLU A 830 -15.02 40.10 19.33
C GLU A 830 -14.74 38.78 18.62
N LEU A 831 -15.12 38.65 17.33
CA LEU A 831 -14.89 37.43 16.56
C LEU A 831 -13.40 37.11 16.41
N MET A 832 -12.57 38.14 16.17
CA MET A 832 -11.12 38.04 16.02
C MET A 832 -10.34 38.18 17.34
N SER A 833 -11.00 37.99 18.48
CA SER A 833 -10.35 37.99 19.80
C SER A 833 -9.46 36.75 20.00
N SER A 834 -8.50 36.87 20.92
CA SER A 834 -7.57 35.78 21.26
C SER A 834 -8.28 34.51 21.73
N ASP A 835 -9.43 34.62 22.40
CA ASP A 835 -10.17 33.48 22.95
C ASP A 835 -10.80 32.61 21.86
N ASN A 836 -11.11 33.17 20.69
CA ASN A 836 -11.72 32.46 19.58
C ASN A 836 -10.73 32.03 18.49
N LEU A 837 -9.46 32.39 18.64
CA LEU A 837 -8.43 32.17 17.61
C LEU A 837 -8.30 30.69 17.23
N SER A 838 -8.44 29.78 18.20
CA SER A 838 -8.45 28.32 17.96
C SER A 838 -9.51 27.84 16.96
N ASN A 839 -10.65 28.54 16.84
CA ASN A 839 -11.68 28.22 15.84
C ASN A 839 -11.43 28.93 14.50
N ILE A 840 -10.64 30.01 14.49
CA ILE A 840 -10.31 30.79 13.29
C ILE A 840 -9.13 30.18 12.54
N LEU A 841 -8.07 29.74 13.23
CA LEU A 841 -6.86 29.19 12.59
C LEU A 841 -7.14 28.05 11.59
N PRO A 842 -8.04 27.08 11.86
CA PRO A 842 -8.38 26.06 10.87
C PRO A 842 -9.02 26.60 9.59
N LEU A 843 -9.65 27.78 9.65
CA LEU A 843 -10.23 28.45 8.47
C LEU A 843 -9.17 29.11 7.60
N ILE A 844 -8.04 29.51 8.21
CA ILE A 844 -6.89 30.11 7.52
C ILE A 844 -6.16 29.03 6.71
N GLU A 845 -5.88 27.90 7.35
CA GLU A 845 -5.06 26.81 6.79
C GLU A 845 -5.85 25.83 5.93
N ARG A 846 -6.97 26.29 5.35
CA ARG A 846 -7.86 25.44 4.58
C ARG A 846 -7.29 25.20 3.17
N LYS A 847 -7.03 23.93 2.83
CA LYS A 847 -6.64 23.53 1.46
C LYS A 847 -7.82 23.73 0.48
N LEU A 848 -7.49 24.08 -0.77
CA LEU A 848 -8.44 24.18 -1.88
C LEU A 848 -9.08 22.83 -2.22
N ASP A 849 -10.26 22.85 -2.81
CA ASP A 849 -10.94 21.65 -3.37
C ASP A 849 -10.15 21.12 -4.58
N GLU A 850 -9.96 19.80 -4.68
CA GLU A 850 -9.26 19.13 -5.79
C GLU A 850 -9.89 19.39 -7.15
N ASN A 851 -11.19 19.69 -7.20
CA ASN A 851 -11.89 20.03 -8.44
C ASN A 851 -11.69 21.49 -8.87
N SER A 852 -11.04 22.32 -8.05
CA SER A 852 -10.68 23.67 -8.45
C SER A 852 -9.65 23.62 -9.56
N ALA A 853 -9.74 24.54 -10.53
CA ALA A 853 -8.70 24.70 -11.54
C ALA A 853 -7.32 24.74 -10.89
N LEU A 854 -6.33 24.03 -11.45
CA LEU A 854 -5.01 23.89 -10.83
C LEU A 854 -4.34 25.24 -10.50
N SER A 855 -4.67 26.29 -11.25
CA SER A 855 -4.17 27.66 -11.10
C SER A 855 -4.99 28.57 -10.19
N TRP A 856 -6.11 28.08 -9.66
CA TRP A 856 -6.98 28.82 -8.76
C TRP A 856 -6.29 29.07 -7.42
N VAL A 857 -6.43 30.30 -6.92
CA VAL A 857 -5.95 30.74 -5.61
C VAL A 857 -7.04 31.62 -4.98
N PRO A 858 -7.37 31.44 -3.69
CA PRO A 858 -8.32 32.31 -3.03
C PRO A 858 -7.83 33.77 -3.05
N GLN A 859 -8.66 34.67 -3.56
CA GLN A 859 -8.34 36.11 -3.56
C GLN A 859 -8.45 36.73 -2.15
N LEU A 860 -9.08 36.02 -1.21
CA LEU A 860 -9.33 36.47 0.15
C LEU A 860 -8.71 35.46 1.12
N HIS A 861 -7.76 35.93 1.91
CA HIS A 861 -7.13 35.16 2.96
C HIS A 861 -7.15 35.97 4.25
N ILE A 862 -7.57 35.37 5.37
CA ILE A 862 -7.71 36.08 6.66
C ILE A 862 -6.37 36.74 7.05
N GLY A 863 -5.26 36.01 6.91
CA GLY A 863 -3.92 36.53 7.20
C GLY A 863 -3.51 37.75 6.36
N GLY A 864 -4.04 37.90 5.14
CA GLY A 864 -3.74 39.05 4.28
C GLY A 864 -4.47 40.33 4.70
N TYR A 865 -5.65 40.20 5.31
CA TYR A 865 -6.47 41.33 5.78
C TYR A 865 -6.32 41.62 7.28
N LYS A 866 -5.93 40.62 8.07
CA LYS A 866 -5.71 40.69 9.52
C LYS A 866 -4.38 40.05 9.91
N PRO A 867 -3.23 40.61 9.49
CA PRO A 867 -1.91 40.04 9.82
C PRO A 867 -1.63 40.03 11.34
N ASP A 868 -2.35 40.85 12.12
CA ASP A 868 -2.26 40.92 13.58
C ASP A 868 -2.67 39.63 14.31
N ILE A 869 -3.39 38.72 13.64
CA ILE A 869 -3.67 37.37 14.18
C ILE A 869 -2.39 36.56 14.41
N TYR A 870 -1.35 36.81 13.60
CA TYR A 870 -0.02 36.22 13.74
C TYR A 870 0.88 37.01 14.68
N ALA A 871 0.40 38.11 15.26
CA ALA A 871 1.10 38.98 16.21
C ALA A 871 0.62 38.79 17.67
N ARG A 872 -0.24 37.78 17.92
CA ARG A 872 -0.76 37.51 19.27
C ARG A 872 0.29 36.82 20.14
N HIS A 873 0.13 36.95 21.46
CA HIS A 873 0.95 36.22 22.43
C HIS A 873 0.75 34.70 22.25
N THR A 874 1.81 33.91 22.46
CA THR A 874 1.82 32.46 22.21
C THR A 874 0.71 31.70 22.94
N SER A 875 0.30 32.17 24.12
CA SER A 875 -0.82 31.63 24.89
C SER A 875 -2.16 31.62 24.14
N ALA A 876 -2.37 32.49 23.16
CA ALA A 876 -3.57 32.50 22.31
C ALA A 876 -3.68 31.25 21.42
N TYR A 877 -2.56 30.55 21.18
CA TYR A 877 -2.48 29.37 20.30
C TYR A 877 -2.61 28.04 21.06
N ARG A 878 -2.85 28.07 22.38
CA ARG A 878 -2.88 26.88 23.26
C ARG A 878 -3.77 25.74 22.78
N ARG A 879 -4.91 26.04 22.16
CA ARG A 879 -5.95 25.06 21.77
C ARG A 879 -5.91 24.69 20.28
N THR A 880 -4.77 24.87 19.61
CA THR A 880 -4.66 24.61 18.17
C THR A 880 -4.70 23.10 17.89
N ASP A 881 -5.63 22.67 17.03
CA ASP A 881 -5.67 21.32 16.49
C ASP A 881 -4.60 21.15 15.40
N ALA A 882 -3.45 20.60 15.78
CA ALA A 882 -2.29 20.41 14.90
C ALA A 882 -2.40 19.23 13.93
N SER A 883 -3.50 18.46 13.97
CA SER A 883 -3.66 17.27 13.12
C SER A 883 -3.87 17.59 11.64
N ARG A 884 -4.27 18.83 11.30
CA ARG A 884 -4.85 19.15 9.98
C ARG A 884 -3.92 19.80 8.96
N SER A 885 -2.80 20.41 9.39
CA SER A 885 -1.79 20.99 8.50
C SER A 885 -0.45 21.23 9.21
N VAL A 886 0.64 21.27 8.45
CA VAL A 886 1.99 21.64 8.91
C VAL A 886 2.00 23.04 9.54
N ASN A 887 1.28 24.00 8.95
CA ASN A 887 1.19 25.36 9.46
C ASN A 887 0.51 25.42 10.85
N LEU A 888 -0.51 24.58 11.09
CA LEU A 888 -1.13 24.45 12.42
C LEU A 888 -0.19 23.79 13.43
N ARG A 889 0.67 22.86 13.00
CA ARG A 889 1.75 22.30 13.83
C ARG A 889 2.72 23.38 14.28
N CYS A 890 3.05 24.37 13.43
CA CYS A 890 3.90 25.51 13.82
C CYS A 890 3.31 26.32 15.00
N PHE A 891 2.00 26.62 14.99
CA PHE A 891 1.35 27.32 16.12
C PHE A 891 1.38 26.51 17.42
N LYS A 892 1.16 25.20 17.33
CA LYS A 892 1.30 24.31 18.49
C LYS A 892 2.76 24.29 18.99
N GLY A 893 3.73 24.19 18.07
CA GLY A 893 5.15 24.27 18.37
C GLY A 893 5.52 25.57 19.10
N MET A 894 4.97 26.71 18.68
CA MET A 894 5.17 28.00 19.37
C MET A 894 4.67 27.97 20.82
N TYR A 895 3.46 27.45 21.05
CA TYR A 895 2.89 27.38 22.39
C TYR A 895 3.66 26.42 23.32
N GLU A 896 3.97 25.21 22.85
CA GLU A 896 4.71 24.22 23.65
C GLU A 896 6.13 24.70 23.97
N SER A 897 6.79 25.35 23.01
CA SER A 897 8.12 25.92 23.19
C SER A 897 8.14 27.06 24.21
N HIS A 898 7.10 27.90 24.24
CA HIS A 898 6.96 28.94 25.25
C HIS A 898 6.70 28.36 26.65
N LYS A 899 5.94 27.27 26.75
CA LYS A 899 5.69 26.58 28.04
C LYS A 899 6.99 26.00 28.62
N SER A 900 7.76 25.28 27.79
CA SER A 900 9.09 24.79 28.15
C SER A 900 9.85 24.42 26.89
N LEU A 901 10.80 25.26 26.50
CA LEU A 901 11.66 25.01 25.35
C LEU A 901 12.54 23.76 25.56
N VAL A 902 12.89 23.45 26.81
CA VAL A 902 13.60 22.20 27.18
C VAL A 902 12.74 20.99 26.87
N GLU A 903 11.49 20.97 27.33
CA GLU A 903 10.57 19.86 27.07
C GLU A 903 10.24 19.74 25.58
N ALA A 904 10.14 20.85 24.85
CA ALA A 904 9.86 20.83 23.42
C ALA A 904 11.01 20.17 22.62
N VAL A 905 12.25 20.46 22.99
CA VAL A 905 13.43 19.82 22.39
C VAL A 905 13.54 18.36 22.82
N GLN A 906 13.38 18.05 24.11
CA GLN A 906 13.52 16.68 24.64
C GLN A 906 12.43 15.72 24.17
N ASN A 907 11.21 16.21 24.00
CA ASN A 907 10.12 15.40 23.46
C ASN A 907 10.15 15.30 21.93
N GLU A 908 11.22 15.77 21.29
CA GLU A 908 11.39 15.76 19.82
C GLU A 908 10.18 16.43 19.13
N LEU A 909 9.72 17.59 19.65
CA LEU A 909 8.71 18.45 19.00
C LEU A 909 9.34 19.48 18.06
N LEU A 910 10.67 19.54 18.03
CA LEU A 910 11.50 20.36 17.15
C LEU A 910 12.66 19.47 16.69
N ALA A 911 13.20 19.73 15.50
CA ALA A 911 14.28 18.95 14.95
C ALA A 911 15.57 19.07 15.79
N ASP A 912 16.26 17.94 16.02
CA ASP A 912 17.52 17.88 16.78
C ASP A 912 18.60 18.83 16.26
N ALA A 913 18.62 19.06 14.93
CA ALA A 913 19.56 19.97 14.29
C ALA A 913 19.47 21.41 14.84
N LEU A 914 18.30 21.81 15.34
CA LEU A 914 18.09 23.12 15.96
C LEU A 914 18.93 23.28 17.25
N VAL A 915 19.14 22.20 18.00
CA VAL A 915 19.81 22.23 19.32
C VAL A 915 21.25 22.73 19.22
N VAL A 916 21.90 22.46 18.08
CA VAL A 916 23.26 22.92 17.77
C VAL A 916 23.35 24.45 17.63
N GLY A 917 22.23 25.12 17.35
CA GLY A 917 22.16 26.57 17.21
C GLY A 917 22.18 27.32 18.54
N PHE A 918 21.94 26.67 19.68
CA PHE A 918 21.94 27.35 20.98
C PHE A 918 23.34 27.47 21.58
N SER A 919 23.63 28.61 22.21
CA SER A 919 24.94 28.86 22.84
C SER A 919 25.33 27.85 23.94
N ASN A 920 24.36 27.17 24.55
CA ASN A 920 24.55 26.21 25.63
C ASN A 920 24.20 24.75 25.26
N THR A 921 24.36 24.34 23.99
CA THR A 921 24.08 22.98 23.46
C THR A 921 24.47 21.84 24.42
N LYS A 922 25.70 21.85 24.95
CA LYS A 922 26.20 20.77 25.83
C LYS A 922 25.42 20.65 27.14
N ALA A 923 24.92 21.76 27.67
CA ALA A 923 24.17 21.78 28.92
C ALA A 923 22.69 21.37 28.69
N ILE A 924 22.13 21.68 27.53
CA ILE A 924 20.79 21.22 27.13
C ILE A 924 20.78 19.69 27.02
N ILE A 925 21.81 19.09 26.40
CA ILE A 925 21.90 17.64 26.19
C ILE A 925 22.17 16.88 27.50
N ASN A 926 22.98 17.43 28.41
CA ASN A 926 23.48 16.70 29.57
C ASN A 926 22.80 17.06 30.91
N SER A 927 22.12 18.20 31.01
CA SER A 927 21.79 18.82 32.31
C SER A 927 20.40 19.49 32.39
N ASP A 928 19.48 19.21 31.45
CA ASP A 928 18.13 19.80 31.38
C ASP A 928 18.09 21.35 31.47
N GLU A 929 19.14 22.03 31.02
CA GLU A 929 19.22 23.49 31.07
C GLU A 929 18.42 24.17 29.95
N ARG A 930 17.83 25.34 30.24
CA ARG A 930 17.07 26.15 29.28
C ARG A 930 17.93 26.57 28.08
N PRO A 931 17.48 26.39 26.82
CA PRO A 931 18.25 26.81 25.65
C PRO A 931 18.41 28.33 25.55
N LYS A 932 19.63 28.80 25.25
CA LYS A 932 19.98 30.23 25.25
C LYS A 932 20.61 30.69 23.94
N ASN A 933 20.26 31.90 23.51
CA ASN A 933 20.81 32.62 22.38
C ASN A 933 20.90 31.77 21.11
N LEU A 934 19.75 31.51 20.48
CA LEU A 934 19.70 30.81 19.20
C LEU A 934 20.44 31.60 18.13
N ASN A 935 21.45 30.96 17.53
CA ASN A 935 22.21 31.47 16.40
C ASN A 935 21.72 30.84 15.09
N THR A 936 20.91 31.60 14.35
CA THR A 936 20.33 31.14 13.08
C THR A 936 21.37 30.86 11.99
N ILE A 937 22.57 31.46 12.06
CA ILE A 937 23.67 31.18 11.12
C ILE A 937 24.21 29.76 11.35
N GLN A 938 24.36 29.35 12.61
CA GLN A 938 24.81 28.00 12.94
C GLN A 938 23.78 26.95 12.53
N VAL A 939 22.49 27.24 12.74
CA VAL A 939 21.39 26.39 12.28
C VAL A 939 21.43 26.23 10.75
N ALA A 940 21.49 27.36 10.02
CA ALA A 940 21.55 27.39 8.56
C ALA A 940 22.75 26.59 8.01
N ALA A 941 23.92 26.69 8.66
CA ALA A 941 25.12 25.95 8.25
C ALA A 941 24.99 24.42 8.42
N MET A 942 24.12 23.93 9.31
CA MET A 942 23.93 22.50 9.56
C MET A 942 22.97 21.83 8.56
N PHE A 943 22.10 22.60 7.91
CA PHE A 943 21.04 22.03 7.08
C PHE A 943 21.55 21.27 5.84
N PRO A 944 22.57 21.74 5.10
CA PRO A 944 23.13 20.98 3.97
C PRO A 944 23.73 19.62 4.38
N TYR A 945 24.13 19.45 5.65
CA TYR A 945 24.67 18.19 6.16
C TYR A 945 23.59 17.22 6.65
N THR A 946 22.40 17.73 6.98
CA THR A 946 21.26 16.95 7.47
C THR A 946 20.23 16.65 6.38
N PHE A 947 20.30 17.34 5.23
CA PHE A 947 19.44 17.13 4.08
C PHE A 947 20.24 16.84 2.82
N THR A 948 20.22 15.59 2.38
CA THR A 948 20.97 15.10 1.21
C THR A 948 20.10 15.10 -0.04
N THR A 949 20.70 14.91 -1.22
CA THR A 949 19.97 14.70 -2.49
C THR A 949 19.00 13.51 -2.40
N ALA A 950 19.38 12.44 -1.70
CA ALA A 950 18.50 11.30 -1.47
C ALA A 950 17.26 11.69 -0.65
N ASN A 951 17.40 12.59 0.34
CA ASN A 951 16.26 13.11 1.11
C ASN A 951 15.33 13.97 0.24
N TRP A 952 15.88 14.76 -0.68
CA TRP A 952 15.10 15.53 -1.64
C TRP A 952 14.28 14.63 -2.56
N GLU A 953 14.93 13.63 -3.17
CA GLU A 953 14.27 12.65 -4.03
C GLU A 953 13.17 11.92 -3.26
N LYS A 954 13.44 11.48 -2.02
CA LYS A 954 12.45 10.83 -1.16
C LYS A 954 11.24 11.72 -0.90
N MET A 955 11.45 13.00 -0.59
CA MET A 955 10.38 13.98 -0.37
C MET A 955 9.48 14.14 -1.60
N GLN A 956 10.07 14.27 -2.80
CA GLN A 956 9.32 14.41 -4.05
C GLN A 956 8.36 13.23 -4.28
N ARG A 957 8.83 12.03 -3.95
CA ARG A 957 8.12 10.79 -4.20
C ARG A 957 7.03 10.50 -3.17
N GLU A 958 7.32 10.69 -1.88
CA GLU A 958 6.39 10.29 -0.80
C GLU A 958 5.33 11.35 -0.46
N ASP A 959 5.48 12.60 -0.93
CA ASP A 959 4.70 13.77 -0.47
C ASP A 959 4.55 13.89 1.05
N LYS A 960 5.56 13.40 1.77
CA LYS A 960 5.53 13.32 3.22
C LYS A 960 5.51 14.72 3.83
N GLU A 961 4.46 15.02 4.58
CA GLU A 961 4.36 16.27 5.36
C GLU A 961 5.26 16.19 6.61
N PRO A 962 5.99 17.28 6.98
CA PRO A 962 6.81 17.35 8.18
C PRO A 962 6.02 17.04 9.46
N ALA A 963 6.47 16.06 10.24
CA ALA A 963 5.89 15.74 11.54
C ALA A 963 6.23 16.83 12.58
N LEU A 964 5.62 16.78 13.77
CA LEU A 964 6.02 17.65 14.88
C LEU A 964 7.54 17.61 15.14
N GLY A 965 8.18 16.44 15.12
CA GLY A 965 9.63 16.34 15.32
C GLY A 965 10.51 16.82 14.18
N ASP A 966 9.94 17.12 13.01
CA ASP A 966 10.69 17.67 11.88
C ASP A 966 10.68 19.21 11.88
N LEU A 967 9.89 19.84 12.77
CA LEU A 967 9.71 21.29 12.80
C LEU A 967 11.03 22.03 13.01
N LEU A 968 11.21 23.09 12.24
CA LEU A 968 12.46 23.86 12.06
C LEU A 968 13.71 23.04 11.66
N GLY A 969 13.53 21.79 11.21
CA GLY A 969 14.58 21.00 10.61
C GLY A 969 14.75 21.30 9.12
N SER A 970 15.79 20.71 8.54
CA SER A 970 16.09 20.82 7.11
C SER A 970 15.02 20.15 6.23
N PHE A 971 14.38 19.07 6.69
CA PHE A 971 13.22 18.47 6.01
C PHE A 971 12.01 19.43 5.98
N HIS A 972 11.69 20.10 7.09
CA HIS A 972 10.60 21.09 7.12
C HIS A 972 10.89 22.25 6.19
N LEU A 973 12.11 22.82 6.20
CA LEU A 973 12.50 23.90 5.30
C LEU A 973 12.38 23.49 3.82
N ALA A 974 12.95 22.34 3.45
CA ALA A 974 12.91 21.85 2.08
C ALA A 974 11.46 21.60 1.61
N TYR A 975 10.58 21.11 2.50
CA TYR A 975 9.17 20.90 2.21
C TYR A 975 8.47 22.23 1.88
N VAL A 976 8.61 23.26 2.72
CA VAL A 976 7.93 24.55 2.51
C VAL A 976 8.51 25.33 1.33
N GLN A 977 9.81 25.16 1.03
CA GLN A 977 10.44 25.69 -0.18
C GLN A 977 9.84 25.05 -1.44
N ARG A 978 9.73 23.72 -1.44
CA ARG A 978 9.13 22.94 -2.54
C ARG A 978 7.66 23.29 -2.75
N GLU A 979 6.89 23.38 -1.66
CA GLU A 979 5.47 23.75 -1.72
C GLU A 979 5.29 25.13 -2.35
N CYS A 980 6.08 26.12 -1.90
CA CYS A 980 6.09 27.46 -2.47
C CYS A 980 6.40 27.44 -3.98
N LEU A 981 7.41 26.68 -4.38
CA LEU A 981 7.79 26.53 -5.79
C LEU A 981 6.67 25.93 -6.64
N TYR A 982 6.03 24.86 -6.16
CA TYR A 982 4.90 24.25 -6.87
C TYR A 982 3.70 25.19 -6.95
N ASN A 983 3.39 25.93 -5.89
CA ASN A 983 2.32 26.92 -5.91
C ASN A 983 2.64 28.06 -6.90
N CYS A 984 3.89 28.52 -6.98
CA CYS A 984 4.34 29.48 -7.99
C CYS A 984 4.11 28.95 -9.42
N ARG A 985 4.48 27.70 -9.70
CA ARG A 985 4.30 27.06 -11.02
C ARG A 985 2.83 26.82 -11.38
N ARG A 986 2.00 26.49 -10.39
CA ARG A 986 0.55 26.29 -10.63
C ARG A 986 -0.16 27.60 -10.98
N THR A 987 0.30 28.70 -10.40
CA THR A 987 -0.36 30.00 -10.50
C THR A 987 0.09 30.83 -11.69
N GLU A 988 0.84 30.24 -12.62
CA GLU A 988 1.36 30.98 -13.78
C GLU A 988 0.27 31.53 -14.71
N VAL A 989 -0.85 30.80 -14.81
CA VAL A 989 -1.96 31.14 -15.71
C VAL A 989 -3.17 31.61 -14.90
N GLY A 990 -3.74 32.76 -15.26
CA GLY A 990 -4.98 33.27 -14.67
C GLY A 990 -4.80 34.17 -13.44
N ASN A 991 -3.57 34.59 -13.12
CA ASN A 991 -3.25 35.49 -12.00
C ASN A 991 -2.49 36.76 -12.46
N ASP A 992 -2.93 37.33 -13.59
CA ASP A 992 -2.19 38.35 -14.35
C ASP A 992 -1.94 39.66 -13.58
N PHE A 993 -2.74 39.95 -12.55
CA PHE A 993 -2.60 41.16 -11.74
C PHE A 993 -1.89 40.92 -10.40
N LEU A 994 -2.28 39.87 -9.66
CA LEU A 994 -1.77 39.62 -8.31
C LEU A 994 -0.34 39.05 -8.32
N ARG A 995 -0.01 38.17 -9.28
CA ARG A 995 1.32 37.56 -9.37
C ARG A 995 2.41 38.60 -9.65
N PRO A 996 2.31 39.50 -10.66
CA PRO A 996 3.33 40.51 -10.89
C PRO A 996 3.48 41.50 -9.73
N ALA A 997 2.37 41.86 -9.06
CA ALA A 997 2.40 42.73 -7.89
C ALA A 997 3.13 42.08 -6.71
N MET A 998 2.85 40.80 -6.43
CA MET A 998 3.55 40.02 -5.41
C MET A 998 5.04 39.86 -5.73
N ASN A 999 5.39 39.48 -6.96
CA ASN A 999 6.79 39.32 -7.37
C ASN A 999 7.56 40.64 -7.18
N ARG A 1000 6.97 41.77 -7.61
CA ARG A 1000 7.56 43.09 -7.42
C ARG A 1000 7.82 43.39 -5.94
N LEU A 1001 6.85 43.10 -5.08
CA LEU A 1001 6.99 43.29 -3.64
C LEU A 1001 8.14 42.44 -3.08
N ALA A 1002 8.19 41.15 -3.44
CA ALA A 1002 9.21 40.22 -2.96
C ALA A 1002 10.62 40.61 -3.42
N PHE A 1003 10.80 41.03 -4.67
CA PHE A 1003 12.11 41.44 -5.19
C PHE A 1003 12.59 42.79 -4.63
N LYS A 1004 11.68 43.72 -4.35
CA LYS A 1004 12.05 45.01 -3.76
C LYS A 1004 12.34 44.94 -2.27
N TYR A 1005 11.69 44.02 -1.56
CA TYR A 1005 11.89 43.88 -0.13
C TYR A 1005 13.29 43.33 0.18
N GLN A 1006 14.09 44.11 0.91
CA GLN A 1006 15.41 43.72 1.38
C GLN A 1006 15.50 43.95 2.89
N ASP A 1007 15.87 42.90 3.64
CA ASP A 1007 16.22 43.02 5.05
C ASP A 1007 17.67 42.57 5.25
N SER A 1008 18.57 43.55 5.45
CA SER A 1008 20.00 43.31 5.67
C SER A 1008 20.30 42.68 7.03
N THR A 1009 19.33 42.65 7.94
CA THR A 1009 19.45 42.04 9.28
C THR A 1009 19.03 40.57 9.31
N LEU A 1010 18.56 40.04 8.18
CA LEU A 1010 18.00 38.69 8.09
C LEU A 1010 19.07 37.70 7.64
N HIS A 1011 19.46 36.79 8.54
CA HIS A 1011 20.31 35.66 8.15
C HIS A 1011 19.45 34.65 7.37
N LYS A 1012 19.77 34.49 6.08
CA LYS A 1012 19.02 33.64 5.15
C LYS A 1012 19.26 32.16 5.47
N MET A 1013 18.17 31.40 5.58
CA MET A 1013 18.27 29.94 5.56
C MET A 1013 18.74 29.49 4.16
N PRO A 1014 19.42 28.34 4.04
CA PRO A 1014 19.89 27.86 2.76
C PRO A 1014 18.72 27.39 1.87
N ASN A 1015 18.87 27.55 0.56
CA ASN A 1015 18.01 26.87 -0.39
C ASN A 1015 18.41 25.38 -0.43
N LEU A 1016 17.48 24.49 -0.05
CA LEU A 1016 17.70 23.04 -0.01
C LEU A 1016 17.18 22.33 -1.26
N ILE A 1017 16.55 23.06 -2.19
CA ILE A 1017 16.15 22.55 -3.50
C ILE A 1017 17.39 22.42 -4.39
N PRO A 1018 17.65 21.25 -5.00
CA PRO A 1018 18.73 21.09 -5.97
C PRO A 1018 18.60 22.05 -7.15
N VAL A 1019 19.72 22.62 -7.58
CA VAL A 1019 19.76 23.63 -8.65
C VAL A 1019 19.10 23.12 -9.95
N ASP A 1020 19.30 21.85 -10.28
CA ASP A 1020 18.76 21.22 -11.50
C ASP A 1020 17.23 21.06 -11.48
N PHE A 1021 16.57 21.26 -10.33
CA PHE A 1021 15.11 21.21 -10.23
C PHE A 1021 14.42 22.51 -10.64
N PHE A 1022 15.16 23.62 -10.70
CA PHE A 1022 14.65 24.91 -11.15
C PHE A 1022 14.56 24.94 -12.68
N VAL A 1023 13.46 25.47 -13.21
CA VAL A 1023 13.28 25.67 -14.66
C VAL A 1023 14.13 26.85 -15.15
N SER A 1024 14.39 27.82 -14.28
CA SER A 1024 15.20 29.00 -14.59
C SER A 1024 15.85 29.61 -13.34
N GLU A 1025 16.90 30.40 -13.55
CA GLU A 1025 17.53 31.19 -12.46
C GLU A 1025 16.55 32.19 -11.82
N GLN A 1026 15.65 32.78 -12.62
CA GLN A 1026 14.61 33.70 -12.13
C GLN A 1026 13.65 33.04 -11.13
N GLU A 1027 13.37 31.75 -11.32
CA GLU A 1027 12.53 30.97 -10.42
C GLU A 1027 13.22 30.78 -9.05
N GLN A 1028 14.53 30.51 -9.07
CA GLN A 1028 15.35 30.40 -7.88
C GLN A 1028 15.45 31.75 -7.14
N GLU A 1029 15.68 32.85 -7.86
CA GLU A 1029 15.70 34.19 -7.30
C GLU A 1029 14.36 34.57 -6.67
N LEU A 1030 13.25 34.24 -7.32
CA LEU A 1030 11.90 34.49 -6.79
C LEU A 1030 11.66 33.76 -5.47
N LEU A 1031 12.05 32.48 -5.36
CA LEU A 1031 11.94 31.72 -4.11
C LEU A 1031 12.73 32.40 -2.97
N ILE A 1032 13.97 32.81 -3.24
CA ILE A 1032 14.82 33.50 -2.25
C ILE A 1032 14.21 34.83 -1.81
N SER A 1033 13.64 35.59 -2.75
CA SER A 1033 12.95 36.85 -2.47
C SER A 1033 11.67 36.63 -1.65
N LEU A 1034 10.89 35.60 -1.97
CA LEU A 1034 9.71 35.21 -1.21
C LEU A 1034 10.05 34.78 0.21
N GLU A 1035 11.13 34.02 0.41
CA GLU A 1035 11.62 33.67 1.74
C GLU A 1035 12.02 34.90 2.55
N THR A 1036 12.71 35.85 1.92
CA THR A 1036 13.15 37.09 2.57
C THR A 1036 11.92 37.90 3.04
N LEU A 1037 10.91 38.04 2.18
CA LEU A 1037 9.66 38.70 2.52
C LEU A 1037 8.90 37.95 3.61
N ALA A 1038 8.77 36.62 3.50
CA ALA A 1038 8.09 35.78 4.49
C ALA A 1038 8.71 35.93 5.88
N SER A 1039 10.04 35.86 5.94
CA SER A 1039 10.79 36.01 7.18
C SER A 1039 10.67 37.41 7.77
N GLY A 1040 10.72 38.46 6.95
CA GLY A 1040 10.55 39.85 7.37
C GLY A 1040 9.17 40.12 7.99
N ILE A 1041 8.10 39.65 7.33
CA ILE A 1041 6.73 39.77 7.86
C ILE A 1041 6.58 38.96 9.16
N ALA A 1042 7.06 37.71 9.19
CA ALA A 1042 7.01 36.86 10.37
C ALA A 1042 7.75 37.49 11.57
N LYS A 1043 8.96 38.02 11.36
CA LYS A 1043 9.76 38.72 12.38
C LYS A 1043 9.02 39.92 12.93
N ALA A 1044 8.41 40.74 12.07
CA ALA A 1044 7.64 41.90 12.50
C ALA A 1044 6.41 41.51 13.35
N CYS A 1045 5.72 40.43 12.97
CA CYS A 1045 4.62 39.89 13.77
C CYS A 1045 5.07 39.41 15.17
N ARG A 1046 6.22 38.75 15.27
CA ARG A 1046 6.76 38.26 16.57
C ARG A 1046 7.41 39.35 17.43
N ALA A 1047 7.87 40.43 16.81
CA ALA A 1047 8.29 41.65 17.50
C ALA A 1047 7.06 42.42 18.03
N GLU A 1048 5.96 42.46 17.28
CA GLU A 1048 4.71 43.09 17.69
C GLU A 1048 4.11 42.42 18.95
N SER A 1049 4.17 41.08 19.05
CA SER A 1049 3.72 40.37 20.26
C SER A 1049 4.50 40.71 21.53
N ARG A 1050 5.67 41.36 21.37
CA ARG A 1050 6.56 41.84 22.42
C ARG A 1050 6.49 43.36 22.62
N ASN A 1051 5.50 44.01 22.01
CA ASN A 1051 5.27 45.46 22.04
C ASN A 1051 6.43 46.29 21.44
N GLU A 1052 7.12 45.78 20.42
CA GLU A 1052 8.12 46.55 19.66
C GLU A 1052 7.53 47.43 18.55
N TYR A 1053 6.21 47.32 18.29
CA TYR A 1053 5.44 48.12 17.32
C TYR A 1053 6.03 48.15 15.91
N LYS A 1054 6.43 46.98 15.39
CA LYS A 1054 7.13 46.82 14.09
C LYS A 1054 6.22 46.45 12.94
N LEU A 1055 5.04 45.89 13.20
CA LEU A 1055 4.17 45.34 12.16
C LEU A 1055 3.52 46.43 11.31
N ALA A 1056 2.87 47.42 11.95
CA ALA A 1056 2.19 48.50 11.22
C ALA A 1056 3.16 49.34 10.35
N PRO A 1057 4.36 49.74 10.81
CA PRO A 1057 5.35 50.42 9.96
C PRO A 1057 5.80 49.59 8.75
N LEU A 1058 5.97 48.27 8.92
CA LEU A 1058 6.31 47.38 7.82
C LEU A 1058 5.18 47.33 6.78
N MET A 1059 3.93 47.16 7.22
CA MET A 1059 2.77 47.13 6.32
C MET A 1059 2.62 48.42 5.50
N ALA A 1060 2.81 49.59 6.13
CA ALA A 1060 2.79 50.88 5.44
C ALA A 1060 3.92 51.01 4.40
N THR A 1061 5.10 50.45 4.68
CA THR A 1061 6.24 50.42 3.75
C THR A 1061 5.92 49.53 2.53
N LEU A 1062 5.41 48.32 2.76
CA LEU A 1062 5.01 47.40 1.70
C LEU A 1062 3.89 47.96 0.83
N GLU A 1063 2.93 48.66 1.44
CA GLU A 1063 1.84 49.34 0.72
C GLU A 1063 2.38 50.47 -0.16
N THR A 1064 3.31 51.28 0.35
CA THR A 1064 3.97 52.35 -0.42
C THR A 1064 4.71 51.82 -1.64
N GLU A 1065 5.38 50.67 -1.51
CA GLU A 1065 6.08 50.00 -2.62
C GLU A 1065 5.14 49.48 -3.72
N LEU A 1066 3.90 49.14 -3.37
CA LEU A 1066 2.85 48.69 -4.30
C LEU A 1066 2.10 49.84 -4.98
N LEU A 1067 1.86 50.95 -4.27
CA LEU A 1067 1.04 52.08 -4.72
C LEU A 1067 1.58 52.83 -5.96
N GLN A 1068 2.78 52.49 -6.45
CA GLN A 1068 3.23 52.86 -7.79
C GLN A 1068 2.46 52.11 -8.92
N GLY A 1069 1.45 51.27 -8.62
CA GLY A 1069 0.71 50.44 -9.59
C GLY A 1069 -0.72 50.02 -9.21
N SER A 1070 -1.54 50.92 -8.63
CA SER A 1070 -3.02 50.79 -8.46
C SER A 1070 -3.58 49.56 -7.72
N THR A 1071 -2.78 48.80 -6.97
CA THR A 1071 -3.21 47.54 -6.33
C THR A 1071 -3.11 47.64 -4.80
N ASN A 1072 -4.16 47.28 -4.07
CA ASN A 1072 -4.17 47.26 -2.59
C ASN A 1072 -3.27 46.15 -2.02
N LEU A 1073 -2.65 46.38 -0.86
CA LEU A 1073 -1.74 45.41 -0.22
C LEU A 1073 -2.45 44.12 0.21
N ALA A 1074 -3.65 44.19 0.80
CA ALA A 1074 -4.31 43.03 1.39
C ALA A 1074 -4.62 41.88 0.39
N PRO A 1075 -5.11 42.13 -0.85
CA PRO A 1075 -5.21 41.10 -1.88
C PRO A 1075 -3.85 40.49 -2.28
N VAL A 1076 -2.80 41.31 -2.38
CA VAL A 1076 -1.44 40.84 -2.70
C VAL A 1076 -0.89 39.96 -1.58
N LEU A 1077 -1.10 40.33 -0.32
CA LEU A 1077 -0.76 39.50 0.82
C LEU A 1077 -1.60 38.21 0.88
N SER A 1078 -2.88 38.26 0.49
CA SER A 1078 -3.72 37.06 0.41
C SER A 1078 -3.18 36.05 -0.60
N PHE A 1079 -2.75 36.54 -1.75
CA PHE A 1079 -2.07 35.74 -2.77
C PHE A 1079 -0.73 35.20 -2.24
N PHE A 1080 0.06 36.03 -1.55
CA PHE A 1080 1.30 35.61 -0.91
C PHE A 1080 1.09 34.47 0.09
N PHE A 1081 0.12 34.56 1.00
CA PHE A 1081 -0.14 33.48 1.98
C PHE A 1081 -0.60 32.18 1.33
N SER A 1082 -1.28 32.26 0.18
CA SER A 1082 -1.71 31.07 -0.54
C SER A 1082 -0.55 30.37 -1.28
N ILE A 1083 0.52 31.09 -1.61
CA ILE A 1083 1.70 30.53 -2.30
C ILE A 1083 2.80 30.17 -1.31
N ALA A 1084 3.18 31.13 -0.47
CA ALA A 1084 4.32 31.09 0.45
C ALA A 1084 3.89 30.99 1.93
N GLY A 1085 2.65 30.58 2.21
CA GLY A 1085 2.14 30.42 3.57
C GLY A 1085 2.99 29.47 4.43
N GLY A 1086 3.45 28.35 3.86
CA GLY A 1086 4.37 27.43 4.55
C GLY A 1086 5.69 28.11 4.96
N LEU A 1087 6.31 28.88 4.07
CA LEU A 1087 7.52 29.65 4.36
C LEU A 1087 7.28 30.66 5.49
N PHE A 1088 6.16 31.39 5.44
CA PHE A 1088 5.80 32.33 6.49
C PHE A 1088 5.68 31.65 7.86
N HIS A 1089 4.96 30.53 7.96
CA HIS A 1089 4.77 29.81 9.22
C HIS A 1089 6.06 29.17 9.75
N TYR A 1090 6.92 28.67 8.86
CA TYR A 1090 8.28 28.22 9.22
C TYR A 1090 9.05 29.35 9.93
N TYR A 1091 9.10 30.54 9.31
CA TYR A 1091 9.81 31.67 9.88
C TYR A 1091 9.11 32.24 11.12
N LEU A 1092 7.78 32.16 11.21
CA LEU A 1092 7.01 32.59 12.38
C LEU A 1092 7.43 31.81 13.64
N LEU A 1093 7.55 30.48 13.52
CA LEU A 1093 8.05 29.62 14.60
C LEU A 1093 9.54 29.87 14.88
N LEU A 1094 10.38 30.04 13.85
CA LEU A 1094 11.80 30.32 14.03
C LEU A 1094 12.04 31.61 14.82
N TRP A 1095 11.34 32.69 14.47
CA TRP A 1095 11.50 33.99 15.14
C TRP A 1095 10.94 33.96 16.56
N GLU A 1096 9.87 33.20 16.82
CA GLU A 1096 9.39 32.99 18.18
C GLU A 1096 10.50 32.37 19.06
N LEU A 1097 11.13 31.28 18.61
CA LEU A 1097 12.22 30.65 19.36
C LEU A 1097 13.45 31.55 19.50
N TYR A 1098 13.78 32.30 18.45
CA TYR A 1098 14.88 33.24 18.50
C TYR A 1098 14.70 34.28 19.61
N PHE A 1099 13.53 34.89 19.70
CA PHE A 1099 13.25 35.88 20.74
C PHE A 1099 13.15 35.24 22.14
N GLU A 1100 12.43 34.13 22.29
CA GLU A 1100 12.34 33.38 23.56
C GLU A 1100 13.72 32.98 24.12
N SER A 1101 14.63 32.53 23.24
CA SER A 1101 15.99 32.14 23.64
C SER A 1101 16.89 33.30 24.10
N ARG A 1102 16.47 34.55 23.85
CA ARG A 1102 17.21 35.76 24.27
C ARG A 1102 16.65 36.38 25.53
N GLU A 1103 15.39 36.09 25.85
CA GLU A 1103 14.73 36.50 27.09
C GLU A 1103 15.04 35.55 28.27
N SER A 1104 15.66 34.40 27.98
CA SER A 1104 16.07 33.33 28.92
C SER A 1104 17.55 33.37 29.31
#